data_AF-A0A835A3R0-F1
#
_entry.id   AF-A0A835A3R0-F1
#
_cell.length_a   1.000
_cell.length_b   1.000
_cell.length_c   1.000
_cell.angle_alpha   90.00
_cell.angle_beta   90.00
_cell.angle_gamma   90.00
#
_symmetry.space_group_name_H-M   'P 1'
#
loop_
_entity.id
_entity.type
_entity.pdbx_description
1 polymer ?
#
loop_
_entity_poly.entity_id
_entity_poly.type
_entity_poly.pdbx_seq_one_letter_code
_entity_poly.pdbx_strand_id
1 'polypeptide(L)'
;MSAQGGDKPALRKPVFTKVDQLRPGTNGHTLTVKVVSATPVPGRARPGAPASSSRAPRIAECLVGDETGVIVFTARNDQGESLGNKWFCPTNLFSSNDGWDNCSPGLNDGCCDRSVRIYLIMQFSWAYDEYPFCAVDLLKPDATVILRNAKIDMFKGSMRLAVDKWGRIEATEPASFTVKEDNNLSLAIIRPLLVVFFLWPVHFFRGLLTLAAYQPFGGDMAGEDVAGEKDRDEASVEALFAGQAAAPWWRQVTARSVATSVVLGTVFSFMAMRMGLTIGLVPSINMSASLTSFFVVRSWTRLLGRCGVATPAFSRQENVVVQTCVIACATLALYGGFISFLPAMSGTVARATGGPATGNNVYALHAGKVVAFSFITGFSSLLVTLPLTKVMILDYKLLYPTGSAIAGLVNSFHTPKGAATARCVSALLKSVFGSLSWAMFQWFYTGGDGCGFQAFPLLGLDAYRRRFYFDFSASLVGVGIICPYVVNLSLLLGAVLSSGILWPLLQAKQGTWYTDPSPTSLRGLNGYKVPMGIAMVLGDCLFQLAAVTIRAARSCFHHQRHVDAAPASYDERRRIQCFQSDHVPTGLALAGYLALAAMATALLPTMFPQVRFYHVALCYVMAPLMAFCSSYASGLTDWSLGTIYGKLAIFVFGAWVGEASGGAVAGLLAGGLVVVVIGNSSELMHDFKTAYLTLTSPRSMFASQVIGTALGCVINPLLFIGFQTMGGGHHHLGEPGSPYPAPMAMAYRGIANISVEGIRTLPKHAIMLCVPCFCAALCLDVLTSVAAANNWRIKGYLPNVMAMTIPFFIGPAFTIDMCVGSLIVFLWRRADRQAANQLSVVVASGLICGDGLWSLPSSLLAMFKVQPPICMKFLSAFQHDQMQQHFVPYLTAPQ
;
A
#
# COMPACT_ATOMS: atom_id res chain seq x y z
N MET A 1 -70.18 21.81 -31.28
CA MET A 1 -71.22 21.70 -30.24
C MET A 1 -70.63 21.00 -29.03
N SER A 2 -70.83 21.62 -27.87
CA SER A 2 -70.67 21.10 -26.50
C SER A 2 -69.26 20.90 -25.92
N ALA A 3 -68.98 21.76 -24.95
CA ALA A 3 -67.85 21.74 -24.03
C ALA A 3 -67.83 20.49 -23.14
N GLN A 4 -66.64 19.97 -22.85
CA GLN A 4 -66.40 19.12 -21.68
C GLN A 4 -65.52 19.90 -20.70
N GLY A 5 -66.13 20.33 -19.60
CA GLY A 5 -65.41 20.85 -18.44
C GLY A 5 -64.67 19.70 -17.77
N GLY A 6 -63.34 19.84 -17.64
CA GLY A 6 -62.52 18.94 -16.83
C GLY A 6 -62.67 19.30 -15.36
N ASP A 7 -63.14 18.35 -14.56
CA ASP A 7 -63.17 18.40 -13.10
C ASP A 7 -61.77 18.66 -12.53
N LYS A 8 -61.68 19.54 -11.52
CA LYS A 8 -60.44 19.73 -10.76
C LYS A 8 -60.14 18.44 -9.98
N PRO A 9 -58.90 17.91 -10.01
CA PRO A 9 -58.55 16.70 -9.28
C PRO A 9 -58.74 16.91 -7.77
N ALA A 10 -59.45 15.97 -7.12
CA ALA A 10 -59.68 15.97 -5.68
C ALA A 10 -58.34 15.95 -4.91
N LEU A 11 -58.17 16.89 -3.98
CA LEU A 11 -56.98 16.98 -3.13
C LEU A 11 -56.86 15.73 -2.25
N ARG A 12 -55.69 15.08 -2.27
CA ARG A 12 -55.38 13.86 -1.50
C ARG A 12 -55.50 14.16 0.01
N LYS A 13 -56.26 13.33 0.74
CA LYS A 13 -56.40 13.45 2.20
C LYS A 13 -55.02 13.37 2.89
N PRO A 14 -54.72 14.23 3.88
CA PRO A 14 -53.44 14.19 4.60
C PRO A 14 -53.34 12.88 5.40
N VAL A 15 -52.19 12.19 5.28
CA VAL A 15 -51.87 11.00 6.08
C VAL A 15 -51.11 11.45 7.32
N PHE A 16 -51.67 11.17 8.50
CA PHE A 16 -51.02 11.50 9.76
C PHE A 16 -49.97 10.44 10.11
N THR A 17 -48.76 10.89 10.41
CA THR A 17 -47.60 10.05 10.78
C THR A 17 -47.34 10.21 12.28
N LYS A 18 -46.93 9.12 12.94
CA LYS A 18 -46.56 9.11 14.36
C LYS A 18 -45.07 9.39 14.57
N VAL A 19 -44.70 9.85 15.76
CA VAL A 19 -43.33 10.27 16.09
C VAL A 19 -42.33 9.11 15.96
N ASP A 20 -42.70 7.89 16.34
CA ASP A 20 -41.86 6.68 16.20
C ASP A 20 -41.58 6.24 14.75
N GLN A 21 -42.40 6.69 13.80
CA GLN A 21 -42.27 6.36 12.37
C GLN A 21 -41.32 7.32 11.63
N LEU A 22 -40.84 8.37 12.30
CA LEU A 22 -39.93 9.34 11.71
C LEU A 22 -38.55 8.73 11.43
N ARG A 23 -38.02 8.94 10.22
CA ARG A 23 -36.68 8.48 9.81
C ARG A 23 -35.79 9.64 9.36
N PRO A 24 -34.45 9.54 9.50
CA PRO A 24 -33.53 10.57 9.03
C PRO A 24 -33.73 10.92 7.55
N GLY A 25 -33.77 12.21 7.21
CA GLY A 25 -33.83 12.69 5.82
C GLY A 25 -35.19 12.55 5.12
N THR A 26 -36.25 12.18 5.86
CA THR A 26 -37.61 12.12 5.33
C THR A 26 -38.32 13.47 5.47
N ASN A 27 -39.15 13.82 4.48
CA ASN A 27 -39.84 15.11 4.36
C ASN A 27 -41.34 14.90 4.10
N GLY A 28 -42.15 15.94 4.34
CA GLY A 28 -43.58 15.94 4.00
C GLY A 28 -44.49 15.37 5.07
N HIS A 29 -43.99 15.24 6.31
CA HIS A 29 -44.74 14.64 7.40
C HIS A 29 -45.86 15.55 7.89
N THR A 30 -47.01 14.96 8.19
CA THR A 30 -48.09 15.62 8.89
C THR A 30 -48.31 14.90 10.21
N LEU A 31 -48.13 15.59 11.33
CA LEU A 31 -48.21 15.00 12.66
C LEU A 31 -48.92 15.93 13.63
N THR A 32 -49.66 15.35 14.57
CA THR A 32 -50.29 16.06 15.69
C THR A 32 -49.44 15.80 16.93
N VAL A 33 -48.90 16.85 17.53
CA VAL A 33 -47.97 16.75 18.66
C VAL A 33 -48.37 17.70 19.77
N LYS A 34 -48.09 17.29 21.01
CA LYS A 34 -48.23 18.12 22.20
C LYS A 34 -46.86 18.66 22.60
N VAL A 35 -46.80 19.95 22.93
CA VAL A 35 -45.58 20.63 23.37
C VAL A 35 -45.31 20.31 24.84
N VAL A 36 -44.19 19.67 25.13
CA VAL A 36 -43.76 19.33 26.50
C VAL A 36 -42.99 20.49 27.13
N SER A 37 -42.06 21.09 26.38
CA SER A 37 -41.26 22.23 26.86
C SER A 37 -40.87 23.14 25.70
N ALA A 38 -40.73 24.45 25.93
CA ALA A 38 -40.27 25.41 24.93
C ALA A 38 -39.16 26.30 25.51
N THR A 39 -38.00 26.33 24.85
CA THR A 39 -36.83 27.12 25.25
C THR A 39 -36.44 28.12 24.16
N PRO A 40 -36.39 29.43 24.44
CA PRO A 40 -35.97 30.43 23.46
C PRO A 40 -34.46 30.35 23.23
N VAL A 41 -34.02 30.31 21.97
CA VAL A 41 -32.60 30.29 21.60
C VAL A 41 -32.16 31.72 21.23
N PRO A 42 -31.22 32.35 21.96
CA PRO A 42 -30.74 33.68 21.62
C PRO A 42 -30.00 33.67 20.27
N GLY A 43 -30.43 34.54 19.35
CA GLY A 43 -29.85 34.64 18.00
C GLY A 43 -28.41 35.15 18.03
N ARG A 44 -27.49 34.43 17.38
CA ARG A 44 -26.07 34.83 17.25
C ARG A 44 -25.85 35.47 15.88
N ALA A 45 -25.33 36.70 15.83
CA ALA A 45 -24.99 37.38 14.58
C ALA A 45 -23.92 36.59 13.81
N ARG A 46 -24.07 36.46 12.48
CA ARG A 46 -23.03 35.86 11.62
C ARG A 46 -21.80 36.78 11.58
N PRO A 47 -20.57 36.27 11.72
CA PRO A 47 -19.37 37.08 11.53
C PRO A 47 -19.33 37.60 10.09
N GLY A 48 -19.32 38.93 9.90
CA GLY A 48 -19.11 39.58 8.60
C GLY A 48 -20.33 40.14 7.86
N ALA A 49 -21.51 40.25 8.49
CA ALA A 49 -22.67 40.92 7.86
C ALA A 49 -22.72 42.42 8.19
N PRO A 50 -23.02 43.32 7.22
CA PRO A 50 -23.11 44.76 7.44
C PRO A 50 -24.28 45.16 8.37
N ALA A 51 -24.08 46.23 9.16
CA ALA A 51 -24.93 46.63 10.28
C ALA A 51 -26.31 47.22 9.93
N SER A 52 -26.79 47.07 8.69
CA SER A 52 -28.02 47.73 8.21
C SER A 52 -29.06 46.81 7.56
N SER A 53 -29.13 45.51 7.93
CA SER A 53 -30.23 44.63 7.47
C SER A 53 -30.84 43.75 8.57
N SER A 54 -32.13 44.05 8.87
CA SER A 54 -33.22 43.16 9.30
C SER A 54 -33.09 42.33 10.60
N ARG A 55 -34.12 42.45 11.46
CA ARG A 55 -34.40 41.70 12.71
C ARG A 55 -33.83 40.26 12.69
N ALA A 56 -33.00 39.92 13.68
CA ALA A 56 -32.58 38.53 13.87
C ALA A 56 -33.81 37.62 14.08
N PRO A 57 -33.91 36.46 13.39
CA PRO A 57 -35.05 35.57 13.56
C PRO A 57 -35.09 35.05 15.00
N ARG A 58 -36.24 35.19 15.67
CA ARG A 58 -36.49 34.52 16.95
C ARG A 58 -36.68 33.02 16.67
N ILE A 59 -35.87 32.20 17.32
CA ILE A 59 -35.88 30.74 17.22
C ILE A 59 -36.17 30.18 18.61
N ALA A 60 -37.06 29.18 18.68
CA ALA A 60 -37.28 28.41 19.90
C ALA A 60 -37.04 26.92 19.63
N GLU A 61 -36.36 26.26 20.56
CA GLU A 61 -36.25 24.80 20.60
C GLU A 61 -37.33 24.26 21.54
N CYS A 62 -38.26 23.49 20.98
CA CYS A 62 -39.40 22.91 21.68
C CYS A 62 -39.28 21.39 21.71
N LEU A 63 -39.53 20.75 22.84
CA LEU A 63 -39.72 19.30 22.92
C LEU A 63 -41.19 19.00 22.62
N VAL A 64 -41.46 18.22 21.57
CA VAL A 64 -42.82 17.89 21.15
C VAL A 64 -42.96 16.38 20.99
N GLY A 65 -44.15 15.83 21.27
CA GLY A 65 -44.37 14.39 21.14
C GLY A 65 -45.83 13.98 21.05
N ASP A 66 -46.01 12.68 20.82
CA ASP A 66 -47.31 11.99 20.81
C ASP A 66 -47.24 10.77 21.75
N GLU A 67 -48.23 9.87 21.70
CA GLU A 67 -48.24 8.64 22.51
C GLU A 67 -47.11 7.65 22.17
N THR A 68 -46.39 7.86 21.05
CA THR A 68 -45.33 6.96 20.56
C THR A 68 -43.93 7.41 20.94
N GLY A 69 -43.69 8.71 21.08
CA GLY A 69 -42.40 9.25 21.50
C GLY A 69 -42.30 10.78 21.46
N VAL A 70 -41.10 11.29 21.75
CA VAL A 70 -40.77 12.72 21.72
C VAL A 70 -39.60 13.03 20.78
N ILE A 71 -39.62 14.22 20.19
CA ILE A 71 -38.57 14.75 19.31
C ILE A 71 -38.40 16.26 19.51
N VAL A 72 -37.18 16.77 19.37
CA VAL A 72 -36.88 18.20 19.43
C VAL A 72 -37.33 18.88 18.13
N PHE A 73 -38.22 19.85 18.24
CA PHE A 73 -38.74 20.70 17.19
C PHE A 73 -38.08 22.09 17.23
N THR A 74 -37.65 22.59 16.06
CA THR A 74 -37.09 23.95 15.94
C THR A 74 -38.10 24.89 15.28
N ALA A 75 -38.63 25.83 16.05
CA ALA A 75 -39.61 26.81 15.59
C ALA A 75 -38.94 28.11 15.14
N ARG A 76 -39.42 28.70 14.04
CA ARG A 76 -38.97 30.01 13.54
C ARG A 76 -40.16 30.95 13.38
N ASN A 77 -39.98 32.23 13.68
CA ASN A 77 -41.08 33.23 13.64
C ASN A 77 -41.78 33.36 12.27
N ASP A 78 -41.08 33.08 11.18
CA ASP A 78 -41.55 33.27 9.80
C ASP A 78 -42.64 32.26 9.37
N GLN A 79 -43.17 31.47 10.30
CA GLN A 79 -43.98 30.27 10.04
C GLN A 79 -45.44 30.38 10.55
N GLY A 80 -45.86 31.56 11.02
CA GLY A 80 -47.21 31.83 11.55
C GLY A 80 -48.23 32.17 10.46
N GLU A 81 -49.52 32.01 10.78
CA GLU A 81 -50.65 32.31 9.88
C GLU A 81 -50.69 33.79 9.45
N SER A 82 -50.61 34.04 8.14
CA SER A 82 -51.04 35.31 7.54
C SER A 82 -52.48 35.16 7.01
N LEU A 83 -53.47 35.52 7.81
CA LEU A 83 -54.84 35.72 7.35
C LEU A 83 -54.95 37.11 6.70
N GLY A 84 -55.26 37.16 5.40
CA GLY A 84 -55.93 38.30 4.76
C GLY A 84 -55.07 39.44 4.17
N ASN A 85 -55.35 39.72 2.89
CA ASN A 85 -55.14 40.97 2.13
C ASN A 85 -53.76 41.26 1.50
N LYS A 86 -53.73 40.96 0.19
CA LYS A 86 -52.85 41.55 -0.84
C LYS A 86 -52.95 43.09 -0.80
N TRP A 87 -51.81 43.77 -0.67
CA TRP A 87 -51.58 45.05 -1.33
C TRP A 87 -50.19 45.08 -1.98
N PHE A 88 -50.21 45.41 -3.26
CA PHE A 88 -49.09 45.64 -4.17
C PHE A 88 -48.36 46.94 -3.80
N CYS A 89 -47.02 46.96 -3.94
CA CYS A 89 -46.29 48.13 -4.45
C CYS A 89 -44.90 47.71 -4.97
N PRO A 90 -44.35 48.43 -5.98
CA PRO A 90 -43.76 47.81 -7.16
C PRO A 90 -42.23 47.79 -7.19
N THR A 91 -41.75 46.87 -8.04
CA THR A 91 -40.41 46.62 -8.55
C THR A 91 -39.65 47.84 -9.07
N ASN A 92 -38.39 47.92 -8.66
CA ASN A 92 -37.19 48.08 -9.48
C ASN A 92 -37.40 48.74 -10.87
N LEU A 93 -37.15 50.05 -10.92
CA LEU A 93 -36.62 50.70 -12.12
C LEU A 93 -35.10 50.87 -11.94
N PHE A 94 -34.37 50.62 -13.04
CA PHE A 94 -32.94 50.81 -13.28
C PHE A 94 -31.98 49.66 -12.91
N SER A 95 -31.86 48.77 -13.91
CA SER A 95 -30.65 48.04 -14.29
C SER A 95 -29.63 48.99 -14.92
N SER A 96 -28.33 48.79 -14.67
CA SER A 96 -27.26 49.12 -15.61
C SER A 96 -25.95 48.40 -15.22
N ASN A 97 -25.56 47.43 -16.05
CA ASN A 97 -24.16 47.11 -16.33
C ASN A 97 -23.72 48.08 -17.43
N ASP A 98 -22.49 48.61 -17.35
CA ASP A 98 -21.51 48.67 -18.46
C ASP A 98 -20.26 49.46 -18.02
N GLY A 99 -19.09 49.04 -18.52
CA GLY A 99 -17.77 49.35 -17.97
C GLY A 99 -17.12 50.67 -18.41
N TRP A 100 -15.78 50.67 -18.33
CA TRP A 100 -14.75 51.37 -19.14
C TRP A 100 -13.52 51.80 -18.31
N ASP A 101 -12.39 51.60 -18.98
CA ASP A 101 -10.98 51.80 -18.69
C ASP A 101 -10.49 53.13 -18.08
N ASN A 102 -9.25 53.05 -17.57
CA ASN A 102 -8.18 54.07 -17.52
C ASN A 102 -8.41 55.40 -16.76
N CYS A 103 -7.61 55.60 -15.70
CA CYS A 103 -6.67 56.73 -15.49
C CYS A 103 -6.39 56.98 -14.00
N SER A 104 -5.12 57.18 -13.65
CA SER A 104 -4.67 58.09 -12.59
C SER A 104 -3.99 59.29 -13.28
N PRO A 105 -3.68 60.45 -12.65
CA PRO A 105 -4.00 60.97 -11.31
C PRO A 105 -4.54 62.44 -11.32
N GLY A 106 -5.00 62.96 -10.16
CA GLY A 106 -4.82 64.38 -9.78
C GLY A 106 -6.01 65.35 -9.80
N LEU A 107 -6.15 66.05 -8.66
CA LEU A 107 -6.78 67.35 -8.34
C LEU A 107 -8.29 67.49 -8.01
N ASN A 108 -8.50 67.86 -6.72
CA ASN A 108 -9.26 69.00 -6.16
C ASN A 108 -10.69 69.31 -6.62
N ASP A 109 -11.66 69.13 -5.72
CA ASP A 109 -12.32 70.19 -4.92
C ASP A 109 -13.69 69.73 -4.40
N GLY A 110 -14.07 70.13 -3.18
CA GLY A 110 -15.48 70.19 -2.76
C GLY A 110 -15.84 69.50 -1.44
N CYS A 111 -15.86 70.31 -0.37
CA CYS A 111 -16.63 70.28 0.89
C CYS A 111 -17.85 69.31 0.96
N CYS A 112 -18.24 68.74 2.11
CA CYS A 112 -18.52 69.47 3.34
C CYS A 112 -18.66 68.54 4.57
N ASP A 113 -18.40 69.16 5.72
CA ASP A 113 -18.12 68.62 7.04
C ASP A 113 -19.36 68.23 7.87
N ARG A 114 -19.09 67.41 8.89
CA ARG A 114 -19.92 67.13 10.06
C ARG A 114 -20.17 68.42 10.86
N SER A 115 -21.32 68.49 11.52
CA SER A 115 -21.45 68.59 13.00
C SER A 115 -22.83 69.18 13.36
N VAL A 116 -23.76 68.43 13.95
CA VAL A 116 -23.97 68.19 15.41
C VAL A 116 -25.21 68.95 15.90
N ARG A 117 -26.10 68.21 16.62
CA ARG A 117 -27.11 68.65 17.61
C ARG A 117 -28.37 69.34 17.04
N ILE A 118 -29.61 69.17 17.52
CA ILE A 118 -30.25 68.89 18.84
C ILE A 118 -31.69 68.42 18.49
N TYR A 119 -32.17 67.26 18.96
CA TYR A 119 -33.08 67.06 20.10
C TYR A 119 -34.37 67.91 20.15
N LEU A 120 -35.49 67.20 20.38
CA LEU A 120 -36.88 67.62 20.64
C LEU A 120 -37.76 68.08 19.46
N ILE A 121 -38.59 67.16 18.96
CA ILE A 121 -40.05 67.29 19.14
C ILE A 121 -40.59 65.94 19.65
N MET A 122 -41.20 66.02 20.83
CA MET A 122 -41.87 64.98 21.59
C MET A 122 -43.38 65.06 21.29
N GLN A 123 -44.11 63.95 21.52
CA GLN A 123 -45.58 63.82 21.64
C GLN A 123 -46.45 63.65 20.37
N PHE A 124 -46.83 62.38 20.13
CA PHE A 124 -48.14 61.81 19.75
C PHE A 124 -47.84 60.31 19.55
N SER A 125 -47.83 59.39 20.53
CA SER A 125 -48.82 59.00 21.52
C SER A 125 -50.18 58.55 20.93
N TRP A 126 -50.30 57.21 20.81
CA TRP A 126 -51.51 56.37 20.85
C TRP A 126 -52.48 56.40 19.67
N ALA A 127 -52.52 55.32 18.89
CA ALA A 127 -53.68 54.44 18.71
C ALA A 127 -53.41 53.36 17.63
N TYR A 128 -53.97 52.17 17.86
CA TYR A 128 -54.07 50.99 16.99
C TYR A 128 -53.02 49.87 17.14
N ASP A 129 -53.27 49.06 18.17
CA ASP A 129 -53.26 47.59 18.14
C ASP A 129 -53.83 47.00 16.83
N GLU A 130 -53.14 46.02 16.23
CA GLU A 130 -53.66 44.70 15.79
C GLU A 130 -52.55 43.83 15.15
N TYR A 131 -52.58 42.51 15.42
CA TYR A 131 -51.50 41.51 15.33
C TYR A 131 -51.01 41.10 13.93
N PRO A 132 -49.80 40.47 13.84
CA PRO A 132 -49.77 39.08 13.37
C PRO A 132 -49.13 38.11 14.38
N PHE A 133 -49.78 36.98 14.65
CA PHE A 133 -49.31 35.92 15.54
C PHE A 133 -48.00 35.28 15.01
N CYS A 134 -46.93 35.26 15.81
CA CYS A 134 -45.69 34.55 15.46
C CYS A 134 -45.77 33.06 15.83
N ALA A 135 -45.20 32.18 15.01
CA ALA A 135 -45.21 30.73 15.27
C ALA A 135 -44.59 30.30 16.62
N VAL A 136 -43.64 31.08 17.15
CA VAL A 136 -43.06 30.86 18.49
C VAL A 136 -44.10 31.08 19.60
N ASP A 137 -45.09 31.95 19.38
CA ASP A 137 -46.13 32.23 20.38
C ASP A 137 -47.22 31.13 20.43
N LEU A 138 -47.31 30.28 19.40
CA LEU A 138 -48.20 29.12 19.33
C LEU A 138 -47.67 27.91 20.13
N LEU A 139 -46.37 27.88 20.43
CA LEU A 139 -45.68 26.73 21.03
C LEU A 139 -45.46 26.91 22.54
N LYS A 140 -46.56 27.14 23.26
CA LYS A 140 -46.54 27.16 24.73
C LYS A 140 -46.53 25.73 25.29
N PRO A 141 -45.92 25.48 26.46
CA PRO A 141 -46.03 24.19 27.14
C PRO A 141 -47.50 23.77 27.26
N ASP A 142 -47.77 22.49 27.06
CA ASP A 142 -49.09 21.85 26.99
C ASP A 142 -49.99 22.20 25.79
N ALA A 143 -49.55 23.06 24.87
CA ALA A 143 -50.28 23.31 23.62
C ALA A 143 -50.25 22.10 22.69
N THR A 144 -51.37 21.82 22.00
CA THR A 144 -51.43 20.82 20.93
C THR A 144 -51.36 21.52 19.59
N VAL A 145 -50.43 21.09 18.74
CA VAL A 145 -50.19 21.68 17.42
C VAL A 145 -50.13 20.60 16.34
N ILE A 146 -50.60 20.94 15.14
CA ILE A 146 -50.48 20.13 13.93
C ILE A 146 -49.35 20.71 13.09
N LEU A 147 -48.34 19.89 12.83
CA LEU A 147 -47.22 20.24 11.96
C LEU A 147 -47.48 19.63 10.59
N ARG A 148 -47.69 20.47 9.58
CA ARG A 148 -47.90 20.04 8.18
C ARG A 148 -46.65 20.24 7.34
N ASN A 149 -46.36 19.24 6.50
CA ASN A 149 -45.21 19.25 5.58
C ASN A 149 -43.88 19.45 6.32
N ALA A 150 -43.75 18.80 7.48
CA ALA A 150 -42.54 18.82 8.30
C ALA A 150 -41.45 17.93 7.71
N LYS A 151 -40.19 18.25 8.03
CA LYS A 151 -39.00 17.52 7.63
C LYS A 151 -38.14 17.13 8.83
N ILE A 152 -37.35 16.08 8.65
CA ILE A 152 -36.39 15.61 9.65
C ILE A 152 -34.99 16.06 9.26
N ASP A 153 -34.45 17.03 10.01
CA ASP A 153 -33.09 17.52 9.88
C ASP A 153 -32.15 16.77 10.83
N MET A 154 -30.94 16.45 10.37
CA MET A 154 -29.89 15.87 11.21
C MET A 154 -28.98 16.96 11.75
N PHE A 155 -28.95 17.16 13.06
CA PHE A 155 -28.10 18.16 13.71
C PHE A 155 -27.20 17.49 14.76
N LYS A 156 -25.88 17.62 14.60
CA LYS A 156 -24.87 17.02 15.51
C LYS A 156 -25.07 15.51 15.77
N GLY A 157 -25.66 14.77 14.83
CA GLY A 157 -25.92 13.34 14.96
C GLY A 157 -27.23 12.96 15.66
N SER A 158 -28.09 13.93 16.00
CA SER A 158 -29.47 13.68 16.46
C SER A 158 -30.50 14.14 15.44
N MET A 159 -31.64 13.42 15.40
CA MET A 159 -32.79 13.80 14.60
C MET A 159 -33.53 14.97 15.25
N ARG A 160 -33.85 15.98 14.44
CA ARG A 160 -34.67 17.13 14.83
C ARG A 160 -35.79 17.33 13.83
N LEU A 161 -36.96 17.69 14.33
CA LEU A 161 -38.11 18.05 13.52
C LEU A 161 -38.03 19.53 13.16
N ALA A 162 -38.26 19.86 11.90
CA ALA A 162 -38.32 21.23 11.41
C ALA A 162 -39.47 21.39 10.42
N VAL A 163 -40.07 22.57 10.38
CA VAL A 163 -41.02 22.96 9.33
C VAL A 163 -40.28 23.90 8.38
N ASP A 164 -40.39 23.68 7.06
CA ASP A 164 -39.77 24.56 6.06
C ASP A 164 -40.72 25.72 5.69
N LYS A 165 -40.29 26.67 4.85
CA LYS A 165 -41.12 27.80 4.37
C LYS A 165 -42.42 27.40 3.66
N TRP A 166 -42.52 26.12 3.26
CA TRP A 166 -43.68 25.54 2.59
C TRP A 166 -44.57 24.70 3.53
N GLY A 167 -44.19 24.55 4.79
CA GLY A 167 -45.01 23.87 5.80
C GLY A 167 -45.72 24.86 6.71
N ARG A 168 -46.66 24.34 7.49
CA ARG A 168 -47.54 25.16 8.34
C ARG A 168 -47.65 24.56 9.73
N ILE A 169 -47.78 25.43 10.72
CA ILE A 169 -48.03 25.07 12.12
C ILE A 169 -49.43 25.57 12.44
N GLU A 170 -50.34 24.66 12.73
CA GLU A 170 -51.74 24.95 13.05
C GLU A 170 -51.98 24.63 14.53
N ALA A 171 -52.53 25.57 15.30
CA ALA A 171 -53.03 25.25 16.63
C ALA A 171 -54.32 24.43 16.51
N THR A 172 -54.50 23.42 17.37
CA THR A 172 -55.68 22.56 17.36
C THR A 172 -56.24 22.40 18.78
N GLU A 173 -57.43 21.82 18.89
CA GLU A 173 -58.04 21.51 20.17
C GLU A 173 -57.14 20.57 20.99
N PRO A 174 -57.14 20.68 22.34
CA PRO A 174 -56.25 19.89 23.19
C PRO A 174 -56.47 18.39 22.96
N ALA A 175 -55.43 17.69 22.53
CA ALA A 175 -55.52 16.25 22.28
C ALA A 175 -55.60 15.45 23.58
N SER A 176 -56.33 14.33 23.55
CA SER A 176 -56.58 13.47 24.72
C SER A 176 -55.47 12.46 25.04
N PHE A 177 -54.37 12.43 24.27
CA PHE A 177 -53.27 11.48 24.49
C PHE A 177 -52.21 12.02 25.46
N THR A 178 -51.61 11.11 26.24
CA THR A 178 -50.45 11.40 27.08
C THR A 178 -49.16 11.17 26.27
N VAL A 179 -48.24 12.13 26.33
CA VAL A 179 -46.97 12.06 25.60
C VAL A 179 -46.03 11.04 26.24
N LYS A 180 -45.42 10.17 25.43
CA LYS A 180 -44.46 9.15 25.92
C LYS A 180 -43.03 9.69 25.90
N GLU A 181 -42.60 10.29 27.01
CA GLU A 181 -41.26 10.91 27.11
C GLU A 181 -40.09 9.91 27.11
N ASP A 182 -40.32 8.65 27.49
CA ASP A 182 -39.29 7.60 27.56
C ASP A 182 -38.65 7.28 26.20
N ASN A 183 -39.37 7.50 25.10
CA ASN A 183 -38.92 7.20 23.75
C ASN A 183 -38.52 8.49 23.01
N ASN A 184 -37.31 8.99 23.31
CA ASN A 184 -36.81 10.24 22.75
C ASN A 184 -35.95 10.01 21.49
N LEU A 185 -36.51 10.30 20.32
CA LEU A 185 -35.85 10.14 19.02
C LEU A 185 -34.71 11.14 18.80
N SER A 186 -34.66 12.23 19.57
CA SER A 186 -33.53 13.17 19.54
C SER A 186 -32.35 12.72 20.41
N LEU A 187 -32.55 11.75 21.33
CA LEU A 187 -31.47 11.11 22.09
C LEU A 187 -30.92 9.86 21.41
N ALA A 188 -31.64 9.29 20.46
CA ALA A 188 -31.15 8.20 19.60
C ALA A 188 -30.03 8.72 18.69
N ILE A 189 -28.77 8.62 19.15
CA ILE A 189 -27.57 8.91 18.35
C ILE A 189 -27.44 7.82 17.28
N ILE A 190 -28.08 8.03 16.12
CA ILE A 190 -27.86 7.22 14.93
C ILE A 190 -26.54 7.68 14.31
N ARG A 191 -25.42 7.28 14.93
CA ARG A 191 -24.16 7.22 14.19
C ARG A 191 -24.20 5.92 13.38
N PRO A 192 -24.22 5.94 12.04
CA PRO A 192 -23.67 4.81 11.32
C PRO A 192 -22.20 4.71 11.78
N LEU A 193 -21.90 3.69 12.59
CA LEU A 193 -20.53 3.34 12.98
C LEU A 193 -19.60 3.25 11.76
N LEU A 194 -20.16 3.05 10.56
CA LEU A 194 -19.47 3.09 9.29
C LEU A 194 -18.73 4.41 9.01
N VAL A 195 -19.28 5.58 9.34
CA VAL A 195 -18.76 6.85 8.80
C VAL A 195 -17.50 7.33 9.52
N VAL A 196 -17.37 7.13 10.83
CA VAL A 196 -16.15 7.53 11.57
C VAL A 196 -14.96 6.64 11.21
N PHE A 197 -15.21 5.34 10.97
CA PHE A 197 -14.17 4.38 10.61
C PHE A 197 -13.79 4.42 9.11
N PHE A 198 -14.71 4.74 8.19
CA PHE A 198 -14.38 4.99 6.78
C PHE A 198 -13.77 6.37 6.54
N LEU A 199 -14.09 7.36 7.37
CA LEU A 199 -13.48 8.68 7.24
C LEU A 199 -12.06 8.73 7.81
N TRP A 200 -11.62 7.78 8.64
CA TRP A 200 -10.23 7.77 9.11
C TRP A 200 -9.21 7.54 7.98
N PRO A 201 -9.34 6.56 7.07
CA PRO A 201 -8.47 6.49 5.91
C PRO A 201 -8.62 7.74 5.02
N VAL A 202 -9.82 8.29 4.86
CA VAL A 202 -10.01 9.57 4.15
C VAL A 202 -9.30 10.73 4.85
N HIS A 203 -9.28 10.78 6.19
CA HIS A 203 -8.59 11.77 7.01
C HIS A 203 -7.08 11.52 7.08
N PHE A 204 -6.63 10.28 6.95
CA PHE A 204 -5.23 9.90 6.85
C PHE A 204 -4.67 10.27 5.47
N PHE A 205 -5.38 9.92 4.39
CA PHE A 205 -5.06 10.36 3.03
C PHE A 205 -5.22 11.87 2.88
N ARG A 206 -6.25 12.49 3.47
CA ARG A 206 -6.39 13.95 3.58
C ARG A 206 -5.29 14.56 4.45
N GLY A 207 -4.79 13.83 5.46
CA GLY A 207 -3.65 14.18 6.30
C GLY A 207 -2.32 14.16 5.53
N LEU A 208 -2.14 13.18 4.65
CA LEU A 208 -1.06 13.12 3.67
C LEU A 208 -1.16 14.28 2.68
N LEU A 209 -2.38 14.58 2.20
CA LEU A 209 -2.65 15.71 1.30
C LEU A 209 -2.54 17.07 2.00
N THR A 210 -2.84 17.19 3.30
CA THR A 210 -2.62 18.43 4.07
C THR A 210 -1.16 18.60 4.47
N LEU A 211 -0.39 17.52 4.66
CA LEU A 211 1.07 17.58 4.67
C LEU A 211 1.62 18.09 3.33
N ALA A 212 0.97 17.74 2.22
CA ALA A 212 1.28 18.28 0.90
C ALA A 212 0.79 19.74 0.69
N ALA A 213 -0.11 20.25 1.53
CA ALA A 213 -0.67 21.61 1.46
C ALA A 213 -0.15 22.54 2.58
N TYR A 214 0.82 22.11 3.39
CA TYR A 214 1.39 22.95 4.44
C TYR A 214 2.30 24.02 3.82
N GLN A 215 1.76 25.23 3.65
CA GLN A 215 2.53 26.40 3.24
C GLN A 215 3.58 26.77 4.32
N PRO A 216 4.79 27.19 3.93
CA PRO A 216 5.74 27.76 4.87
C PRO A 216 5.15 29.05 5.46
N PHE A 217 5.42 29.30 6.75
CA PHE A 217 5.26 30.61 7.35
C PHE A 217 5.93 31.66 6.46
N GLY A 218 5.15 32.67 6.07
CA GLY A 218 5.56 33.70 5.12
C GLY A 218 6.78 34.49 5.60
N GLY A 219 7.79 34.52 4.74
CA GLY A 219 8.73 35.62 4.62
C GLY A 219 8.80 35.93 3.13
N ASP A 220 8.43 37.15 2.75
CA ASP A 220 8.38 37.62 1.37
C ASP A 220 9.72 37.41 0.66
N MET A 221 9.72 36.68 -0.46
CA MET A 221 10.72 36.83 -1.52
C MET A 221 10.01 36.76 -2.87
N ALA A 222 9.60 37.94 -3.34
CA ALA A 222 9.31 38.20 -4.74
C ALA A 222 10.64 38.41 -5.48
N GLY A 223 10.82 37.77 -6.64
CA GLY A 223 11.96 37.99 -7.53
C GLY A 223 12.22 36.82 -8.47
N GLU A 224 11.90 37.03 -9.75
CA GLU A 224 12.09 36.12 -10.88
C GLU A 224 13.56 35.73 -11.17
N ASP A 225 13.72 34.51 -11.67
CA ASP A 225 14.62 34.08 -12.74
C ASP A 225 16.05 34.67 -12.83
N VAL A 226 16.94 34.24 -11.92
CA VAL A 226 18.34 33.86 -12.26
C VAL A 226 18.83 32.80 -11.26
N ALA A 227 18.63 31.51 -11.57
CA ALA A 227 19.14 30.42 -10.74
C ALA A 227 20.67 30.28 -10.89
N GLY A 228 21.41 31.03 -10.06
CA GLY A 228 22.86 30.97 -9.94
C GLY A 228 23.35 29.62 -9.40
N GLU A 229 24.57 29.27 -9.77
CA GLU A 229 25.30 28.04 -9.43
C GLU A 229 25.38 27.75 -7.91
N LYS A 230 25.18 28.79 -7.07
CA LYS A 230 25.18 28.73 -5.61
C LYS A 230 23.98 28.00 -4.97
N ASP A 231 22.79 28.06 -5.57
CA ASP A 231 21.59 27.36 -5.03
C ASP A 231 21.63 25.84 -5.26
N ARG A 232 22.48 25.36 -6.18
CA ARG A 232 22.66 23.91 -6.41
C ARG A 232 23.55 23.25 -5.37
N ASP A 233 24.44 24.00 -4.74
CA ASP A 233 25.35 23.49 -3.71
C ASP A 233 24.66 23.36 -2.34
N GLU A 234 23.63 24.16 -2.04
CA GLU A 234 22.85 24.05 -0.80
C GLU A 234 21.94 22.80 -0.73
N ALA A 235 21.67 22.15 -1.87
CA ALA A 235 20.85 20.93 -1.96
C ALA A 235 21.66 19.61 -2.06
N SER A 236 23.00 19.69 -2.09
CA SER A 236 23.88 18.53 -2.25
C SER A 236 24.05 17.78 -0.92
N VAL A 237 23.59 16.52 -0.88
CA VAL A 237 23.71 15.67 0.31
C VAL A 237 25.18 15.44 0.63
N GLU A 238 26.02 15.17 -0.37
CA GLU A 238 27.44 14.92 -0.10
C GLU A 238 28.19 16.20 0.29
N ALA A 239 27.80 17.39 -0.18
CA ALA A 239 28.40 18.66 0.25
C ALA A 239 28.20 18.87 1.76
N LEU A 240 27.03 18.54 2.30
CA LEU A 240 26.75 18.58 3.75
C LEU A 240 27.66 17.66 4.57
N PHE A 241 28.18 16.59 3.97
CA PHE A 241 29.12 15.65 4.57
C PHE A 241 30.57 15.84 4.09
N ALA A 242 30.92 16.96 3.43
CA ALA A 242 32.28 17.23 2.96
C ALA A 242 33.31 17.26 4.10
N GLY A 243 32.93 17.74 5.28
CA GLY A 243 33.78 17.77 6.48
C GLY A 243 33.97 16.42 7.20
N GLN A 244 33.30 15.35 6.75
CA GLN A 244 33.40 14.01 7.34
C GLN A 244 34.01 13.04 6.32
N ALA A 245 35.31 12.77 6.44
CA ALA A 245 35.95 11.74 5.64
C ALA A 245 35.36 10.36 5.98
N ALA A 246 34.99 9.59 4.96
CA ALA A 246 34.54 8.22 5.18
C ALA A 246 35.69 7.40 5.79
N ALA A 247 35.43 6.73 6.91
CA ALA A 247 36.40 5.83 7.52
C ALA A 247 36.78 4.71 6.53
N PRO A 248 38.00 4.15 6.60
CA PRO A 248 38.37 3.02 5.77
C PRO A 248 37.43 1.82 6.01
N TRP A 249 37.28 0.96 5.01
CA TRP A 249 36.25 -0.11 5.00
C TRP A 249 36.25 -0.99 6.27
N TRP A 250 37.43 -1.33 6.81
CA TRP A 250 37.54 -2.17 8.01
C TRP A 250 37.08 -1.48 9.30
N ARG A 251 37.03 -0.14 9.33
CA ARG A 251 36.46 0.63 10.44
C ARG A 251 34.95 0.88 10.28
N GLN A 252 34.39 0.63 9.11
CA GLN A 252 32.94 0.70 8.87
C GLN A 252 32.23 -0.53 9.46
N VAL A 253 32.89 -1.70 9.47
CA VAL A 253 32.42 -2.92 10.14
C VAL A 253 32.92 -2.96 11.58
N THR A 254 32.04 -2.70 12.55
CA THR A 254 32.40 -2.62 13.97
C THR A 254 31.93 -3.87 14.73
N ALA A 255 32.55 -4.18 15.88
CA ALA A 255 32.07 -5.28 16.72
C ALA A 255 30.62 -5.08 17.19
N ARG A 256 30.24 -3.83 17.49
CA ARG A 256 28.87 -3.50 17.88
C ARG A 256 27.88 -3.65 16.72
N SER A 257 28.28 -3.36 15.48
CA SER A 257 27.42 -3.53 14.31
C SER A 257 27.14 -5.02 14.08
N VAL A 258 28.16 -5.88 14.18
CA VAL A 258 28.00 -7.34 14.07
C VAL A 258 27.12 -7.88 15.21
N ALA A 259 27.37 -7.51 16.46
CA ALA A 259 26.56 -7.95 17.60
C ALA A 259 25.08 -7.55 17.47
N THR A 260 24.82 -6.31 17.04
CA THR A 260 23.45 -5.83 16.75
C THR A 260 22.80 -6.62 15.62
N SER A 261 23.58 -6.96 14.60
CA SER A 261 23.11 -7.74 13.45
C SER A 261 22.72 -9.17 13.82
N VAL A 262 23.40 -9.80 14.77
CA VAL A 262 23.02 -11.14 15.27
C VAL A 262 21.63 -11.09 15.91
N VAL A 263 21.39 -10.12 16.79
CA VAL A 263 20.10 -9.98 17.50
C VAL A 263 18.99 -9.66 16.52
N LEU A 264 19.14 -8.59 15.73
CA LEU A 264 18.12 -8.17 14.78
C LEU A 264 17.92 -9.18 13.65
N GLY A 265 19.00 -9.77 13.14
CA GLY A 265 18.96 -10.83 12.13
C GLY A 265 18.15 -12.04 12.61
N THR A 266 18.32 -12.45 13.87
CA THR A 266 17.52 -13.54 14.47
C THR A 266 16.05 -13.18 14.54
N VAL A 267 15.71 -11.98 15.02
CA VAL A 267 14.32 -11.51 15.15
C VAL A 267 13.64 -11.45 13.78
N PHE A 268 14.23 -10.78 12.80
CA PHE A 268 13.64 -10.63 11.47
C PHE A 268 13.57 -11.96 10.71
N SER A 269 14.55 -12.85 10.89
CA SER A 269 14.52 -14.19 10.29
C SER A 269 13.40 -15.05 10.87
N PHE A 270 13.20 -15.02 12.20
CA PHE A 270 12.10 -15.71 12.87
C PHE A 270 10.74 -15.23 12.35
N MET A 271 10.57 -13.91 12.22
CA MET A 271 9.35 -13.32 11.68
C MET A 271 9.10 -13.72 10.23
N ALA A 272 10.11 -13.58 9.37
CA ALA A 272 10.00 -13.94 7.96
C ALA A 272 9.59 -15.41 7.80
N MET A 273 10.20 -16.29 8.60
CA MET A 273 9.88 -17.72 8.58
C MET A 273 8.48 -18.00 9.13
N ARG A 274 8.08 -17.37 10.26
CA ARG A 274 6.73 -17.52 10.83
C ARG A 274 5.66 -17.09 9.84
N MET A 275 5.77 -15.88 9.28
CA MET A 275 4.81 -15.35 8.30
C MET A 275 4.78 -16.19 7.02
N GLY A 276 5.94 -16.62 6.54
CA GLY A 276 6.02 -17.50 5.37
C GLY A 276 5.40 -18.88 5.60
N LEU A 277 5.51 -19.45 6.80
CA LEU A 277 4.91 -20.74 7.14
C LEU A 277 3.41 -20.67 7.44
N THR A 278 2.88 -19.51 7.86
CA THR A 278 1.45 -19.33 8.15
C THR A 278 0.66 -18.80 6.96
N ILE A 279 1.09 -17.65 6.43
CA ILE A 279 0.37 -16.89 5.40
C ILE A 279 0.92 -17.23 4.01
N GLY A 280 2.20 -17.59 3.90
CA GLY A 280 2.87 -17.82 2.61
C GLY A 280 3.41 -16.57 1.93
N LEU A 281 3.19 -15.39 2.53
CA LEU A 281 3.67 -14.10 2.05
C LEU A 281 4.45 -13.41 3.18
N VAL A 282 5.59 -12.82 2.83
CA VAL A 282 6.43 -12.06 3.77
C VAL A 282 6.50 -10.62 3.26
N PRO A 283 6.08 -9.63 4.06
CA PRO A 283 6.15 -8.23 3.68
C PRO A 283 7.61 -7.75 3.62
N SER A 284 7.85 -6.59 3.00
CA SER A 284 9.19 -6.00 2.91
C SER A 284 9.68 -5.56 4.30
N ILE A 285 10.63 -6.32 4.85
CA ILE A 285 11.27 -6.05 6.15
C ILE A 285 12.48 -5.12 6.04
N ASN A 286 12.91 -4.79 4.81
CA ASN A 286 14.17 -4.09 4.55
C ASN A 286 14.20 -2.68 5.18
N MET A 287 13.10 -1.93 5.06
CA MET A 287 12.98 -0.58 5.66
C MET A 287 12.88 -0.63 7.18
N SER A 288 12.09 -1.58 7.71
CA SER A 288 11.93 -1.78 9.15
C SER A 288 13.25 -2.22 9.80
N ALA A 289 14.06 -3.02 9.12
CA ALA A 289 15.39 -3.40 9.57
C ALA A 289 16.31 -2.17 9.67
N SER A 290 16.29 -1.27 8.67
CA SER A 290 17.07 -0.02 8.69
C SER A 290 16.71 0.89 9.87
N LEU A 291 15.40 1.11 10.08
CA LEU A 291 14.91 1.96 11.16
C LEU A 291 15.28 1.39 12.54
N THR A 292 15.04 0.10 12.75
CA THR A 292 15.35 -0.56 14.02
C THR A 292 16.86 -0.61 14.27
N SER A 293 17.68 -0.81 13.23
CA SER A 293 19.15 -0.76 13.32
C SER A 293 19.63 0.59 13.85
N PHE A 294 19.09 1.69 13.32
CA PHE A 294 19.40 3.03 13.81
C PHE A 294 19.09 3.18 15.30
N PHE A 295 17.87 2.83 15.73
CA PHE A 295 17.47 3.00 17.13
C PHE A 295 18.25 2.12 18.10
N VAL A 296 18.52 0.86 17.74
CA VAL A 296 19.26 -0.06 18.61
C VAL A 296 20.70 0.41 18.80
N VAL A 297 21.43 0.74 17.72
CA VAL A 297 22.82 1.21 17.84
C VAL A 297 22.89 2.59 18.50
N ARG A 298 21.95 3.49 18.20
CA ARG A 298 21.86 4.81 18.86
C ARG A 298 21.60 4.69 20.36
N SER A 299 20.74 3.75 20.77
CA SER A 299 20.44 3.52 22.18
C SER A 299 21.61 2.87 22.90
N TRP A 300 22.24 1.87 22.26
CA TRP A 300 23.45 1.20 22.75
C TRP A 300 24.60 2.19 23.00
N THR A 301 24.87 3.07 22.03
CA THR A 301 25.93 4.10 22.14
C THR A 301 25.65 5.12 23.24
N ARG A 302 24.39 5.58 23.38
CA ARG A 302 23.99 6.47 24.48
C ARG A 302 24.11 5.79 25.85
N LEU A 303 23.74 4.52 25.94
CA LEU A 303 23.81 3.76 27.19
C LEU A 303 25.26 3.54 27.63
N LEU A 304 26.14 3.12 26.71
CA LEU A 304 27.58 3.02 26.98
C LEU A 304 28.22 4.36 27.34
N GLY A 305 27.80 5.45 26.67
CA GLY A 305 28.22 6.81 27.03
C GLY A 305 27.82 7.20 28.46
N ARG A 306 26.62 6.81 28.91
CA ARG A 306 26.18 7.00 30.31
C ARG A 306 26.98 6.15 31.29
N CYS A 307 27.45 4.98 30.87
CA CYS A 307 28.31 4.10 31.67
C CYS A 307 29.80 4.51 31.64
N GLY A 308 30.16 5.66 31.04
CA GLY A 308 31.54 6.16 31.00
C GLY A 308 32.44 5.44 29.99
N VAL A 309 31.90 4.59 29.12
CA VAL A 309 32.67 3.87 28.09
C VAL A 309 32.78 4.75 26.85
N ALA A 310 34.01 5.15 26.49
CA ALA A 310 34.27 5.89 25.27
C ALA A 310 33.88 5.05 24.04
N THR A 311 32.85 5.49 23.31
CA THR A 311 32.39 4.81 22.09
C THR A 311 32.55 5.72 20.88
N PRO A 312 33.03 5.19 19.74
CA PRO A 312 33.15 5.98 18.51
C PRO A 312 31.77 6.45 18.03
N ALA A 313 31.71 7.62 17.40
CA ALA A 313 30.46 8.18 16.88
C ALA A 313 29.78 7.21 15.90
N PHE A 314 28.45 7.11 15.99
CA PHE A 314 27.65 6.26 15.10
C PHE A 314 27.52 6.92 13.72
N SER A 315 28.10 6.30 12.70
CA SER A 315 28.15 6.81 11.33
C SER A 315 27.03 6.26 10.45
N ARG A 316 26.77 6.92 9.31
CA ARG A 316 25.80 6.43 8.32
C ARG A 316 26.23 5.09 7.71
N GLN A 317 27.53 4.92 7.46
CA GLN A 317 28.08 3.69 6.90
C GLN A 317 27.91 2.51 7.85
N GLU A 318 28.09 2.73 9.15
CA GLU A 318 27.87 1.69 10.15
C GLU A 318 26.39 1.26 10.22
N ASN A 319 25.45 2.19 10.08
CA ASN A 319 24.03 1.87 10.02
C ASN A 319 23.70 0.97 8.81
N VAL A 320 24.25 1.32 7.64
CA VAL A 320 24.13 0.52 6.41
C VAL A 320 24.72 -0.87 6.60
N VAL A 321 25.88 -0.99 7.25
CA VAL A 321 26.51 -2.29 7.58
C VAL A 321 25.61 -3.17 8.44
N VAL A 322 25.02 -2.63 9.51
CA VAL A 322 24.08 -3.40 10.37
C VAL A 322 22.89 -3.86 9.56
N GLN A 323 22.28 -2.92 8.83
CA GLN A 323 21.10 -3.19 8.03
C GLN A 323 21.36 -4.30 7.02
N THR A 324 22.44 -4.22 6.25
CA THR A 324 22.77 -5.21 5.23
C THR A 324 23.04 -6.57 5.83
N CYS A 325 23.72 -6.66 6.98
CA CYS A 325 23.87 -7.93 7.69
C CYS A 325 22.51 -8.54 8.09
N VAL A 326 21.60 -7.72 8.62
CA VAL A 326 20.25 -8.15 9.05
C VAL A 326 19.41 -8.60 7.85
N ILE A 327 19.40 -7.83 6.77
CA ILE A 327 18.66 -8.14 5.54
C ILE A 327 19.22 -9.42 4.91
N ALA A 328 20.54 -9.57 4.79
CA ALA A 328 21.14 -10.79 4.25
C ALA A 328 20.77 -12.04 5.06
N CYS A 329 20.72 -11.93 6.39
CA CYS A 329 20.27 -13.01 7.27
C CYS A 329 18.79 -13.36 7.04
N ALA A 330 17.92 -12.35 7.03
CA ALA A 330 16.46 -12.55 6.97
C ALA A 330 15.96 -12.93 5.56
N THR A 331 16.59 -12.40 4.50
CA THR A 331 16.28 -12.79 3.12
C THR A 331 16.66 -14.24 2.84
N LEU A 332 17.70 -14.76 3.49
CA LEU A 332 18.01 -16.19 3.42
C LEU A 332 16.93 -17.06 4.10
N ALA A 333 16.13 -16.53 5.04
CA ALA A 333 14.96 -17.26 5.57
C ALA A 333 13.87 -17.43 4.48
N LEU A 334 13.75 -16.44 3.59
CA LEU A 334 12.78 -16.40 2.50
C LEU A 334 13.25 -17.20 1.27
N TYR A 335 14.42 -16.86 0.72
CA TYR A 335 14.96 -17.48 -0.49
C TYR A 335 15.71 -18.79 -0.22
N GLY A 336 16.24 -18.99 1.00
CA GLY A 336 16.95 -20.21 1.42
C GLY A 336 16.10 -21.47 1.49
N GLY A 337 14.79 -21.36 1.25
CA GLY A 337 13.89 -22.49 1.06
C GLY A 337 13.13 -22.95 2.29
N PHE A 338 13.37 -22.34 3.46
CA PHE A 338 12.77 -22.76 4.73
C PHE A 338 11.24 -22.64 4.78
N ILE A 339 10.66 -21.77 3.95
CA ILE A 339 9.21 -21.58 3.83
C ILE A 339 8.61 -22.23 2.57
N SER A 340 9.45 -22.78 1.67
CA SER A 340 9.05 -23.19 0.32
C SER A 340 9.58 -24.59 -0.04
N PHE A 341 10.70 -24.69 -0.76
CA PHE A 341 11.13 -25.95 -1.36
C PHE A 341 11.72 -26.96 -0.37
N LEU A 342 12.30 -26.53 0.76
CA LEU A 342 12.81 -27.47 1.77
C LEU A 342 11.66 -28.26 2.42
N PRO A 343 10.66 -27.63 3.08
CA PRO A 343 9.54 -28.37 3.62
C PRO A 343 8.75 -29.12 2.55
N ALA A 344 8.75 -28.68 1.29
CA ALA A 344 8.13 -29.40 0.17
C ALA A 344 8.76 -30.78 -0.12
N MET A 345 10.00 -31.03 0.31
CA MET A 345 10.65 -32.34 0.16
C MET A 345 10.17 -33.36 1.21
N SER A 346 9.53 -32.90 2.29
CA SER A 346 9.11 -33.76 3.40
C SER A 346 7.92 -34.66 3.04
N GLY A 347 7.81 -35.80 3.74
CA GLY A 347 6.72 -36.76 3.53
C GLY A 347 5.35 -36.23 3.95
N THR A 348 5.30 -35.27 4.89
CA THR A 348 4.06 -34.66 5.37
C THR A 348 3.43 -33.79 4.30
N VAL A 349 4.22 -32.92 3.66
CA VAL A 349 3.75 -32.09 2.54
C VAL A 349 3.46 -32.94 1.31
N ALA A 350 4.23 -34.00 1.06
CA ALA A 350 3.94 -34.95 -0.01
C ALA A 350 2.56 -35.62 0.18
N ARG A 351 2.25 -36.07 1.40
CA ARG A 351 0.94 -36.66 1.74
C ARG A 351 -0.20 -35.64 1.60
N ALA A 352 0.00 -34.42 2.08
CA ALA A 352 -0.99 -33.33 1.99
C ALA A 352 -1.33 -32.94 0.54
N THR A 353 -0.41 -33.18 -0.40
CA THR A 353 -0.59 -32.90 -1.83
C THR A 353 -1.02 -34.12 -2.65
N GLY A 354 -1.40 -35.22 -2.00
CA GLY A 354 -1.89 -36.43 -2.65
C GLY A 354 -0.80 -37.33 -3.25
N GLY A 355 0.48 -37.06 -2.95
CA GLY A 355 1.62 -37.87 -3.39
C GLY A 355 2.03 -38.94 -2.35
N PRO A 356 2.84 -39.94 -2.75
CA PRO A 356 3.34 -40.94 -1.83
C PRO A 356 4.21 -40.31 -0.73
N ALA A 357 3.93 -40.66 0.53
CA ALA A 357 4.62 -40.13 1.71
C ALA A 357 6.02 -40.74 1.94
N THR A 358 6.38 -41.76 1.16
CA THR A 358 7.63 -42.53 1.23
C THR A 358 8.15 -42.81 -0.19
N GLY A 359 9.44 -43.15 -0.30
CA GLY A 359 10.11 -43.46 -1.57
C GLY A 359 11.05 -42.37 -2.06
N ASN A 360 11.56 -42.52 -3.28
CA ASN A 360 12.63 -41.65 -3.83
C ASN A 360 12.20 -40.18 -4.02
N ASN A 361 10.89 -39.92 -4.08
CA ASN A 361 10.30 -38.58 -4.20
C ASN A 361 10.12 -37.87 -2.84
N VAL A 362 10.59 -38.43 -1.73
CA VAL A 362 10.54 -37.80 -0.41
C VAL A 362 11.95 -37.78 0.19
N TYR A 363 12.27 -36.71 0.89
CA TYR A 363 13.58 -36.54 1.53
C TYR A 363 13.42 -36.03 2.96
N ALA A 364 14.03 -36.73 3.91
CA ALA A 364 14.12 -36.30 5.29
C ALA A 364 15.20 -35.22 5.44
N LEU A 365 14.78 -34.01 5.82
CA LEU A 365 15.69 -32.88 6.00
C LEU A 365 16.55 -33.09 7.26
N HIS A 366 17.82 -33.42 7.07
CA HIS A 366 18.79 -33.46 8.16
C HIS A 366 19.39 -32.07 8.39
N ALA A 367 19.45 -31.64 9.66
CA ALA A 367 19.96 -30.34 10.08
C ALA A 367 21.32 -30.00 9.44
N GLY A 368 22.31 -30.88 9.57
CA GLY A 368 23.65 -30.66 9.04
C GLY A 368 23.68 -30.51 7.51
N LYS A 369 22.81 -31.22 6.79
CA LYS A 369 22.71 -31.11 5.33
C LYS A 369 22.03 -29.81 4.89
N VAL A 370 21.01 -29.36 5.61
CA VAL A 370 20.37 -28.07 5.34
C VAL A 370 21.35 -26.92 5.58
N VAL A 371 22.12 -26.96 6.68
CA VAL A 371 23.18 -25.98 6.95
C VAL A 371 24.21 -25.98 5.81
N ALA A 372 24.76 -27.14 5.46
CA ALA A 372 25.74 -27.24 4.38
C ALA A 372 25.19 -26.74 3.02
N PHE A 373 23.93 -27.06 2.71
CA PHE A 373 23.25 -26.57 1.51
C PHE A 373 23.13 -25.04 1.51
N SER A 374 22.71 -24.45 2.63
CA SER A 374 22.62 -22.98 2.78
C SER A 374 23.97 -22.30 2.63
N PHE A 375 25.05 -22.86 3.20
CA PHE A 375 26.40 -22.31 3.04
C PHE A 375 26.86 -22.34 1.57
N ILE A 376 26.72 -23.48 0.90
CA ILE A 376 27.17 -23.63 -0.49
C ILE A 376 26.41 -22.67 -1.42
N THR A 377 25.08 -22.69 -1.34
CA THR A 377 24.23 -21.90 -2.24
C THR A 377 24.26 -20.40 -1.90
N GLY A 378 24.20 -20.05 -0.61
CA GLY A 378 24.20 -18.66 -0.14
C GLY A 378 25.50 -17.92 -0.43
N PHE A 379 26.67 -18.55 -0.29
CA PHE A 379 27.94 -17.88 -0.63
C PHE A 379 28.15 -17.78 -2.15
N SER A 380 27.72 -18.79 -2.91
CA SER A 380 27.84 -18.75 -4.37
C SER A 380 27.04 -17.60 -5.00
N SER A 381 25.92 -17.20 -4.39
CA SER A 381 25.10 -16.07 -4.88
C SER A 381 25.79 -14.72 -4.71
N LEU A 382 26.59 -14.54 -3.65
CA LEU A 382 27.28 -13.28 -3.40
C LEU A 382 28.29 -12.94 -4.50
N LEU A 383 29.01 -13.97 -4.97
CA LEU A 383 30.10 -13.79 -5.93
C LEU A 383 29.62 -13.57 -7.36
N VAL A 384 28.48 -14.15 -7.74
CA VAL A 384 27.94 -14.01 -9.11
C VAL A 384 27.54 -12.57 -9.44
N THR A 385 27.20 -11.79 -8.41
CA THR A 385 26.66 -10.43 -8.56
C THR A 385 27.75 -9.37 -8.63
N LEU A 386 28.93 -9.62 -8.05
CA LEU A 386 30.02 -8.63 -7.97
C LEU A 386 30.43 -8.04 -9.33
N PRO A 387 30.59 -8.82 -10.42
CA PRO A 387 30.91 -8.28 -11.74
C PRO A 387 29.80 -7.38 -12.30
N LEU A 388 28.55 -7.61 -11.90
CA LEU A 388 27.36 -6.91 -12.40
C LEU A 388 27.17 -5.54 -11.77
N THR A 389 27.76 -5.29 -10.59
CA THR A 389 27.56 -4.06 -9.81
C THR A 389 27.90 -2.80 -10.57
N LYS A 390 29.05 -2.76 -11.25
CA LYS A 390 29.49 -1.61 -12.06
C LYS A 390 28.51 -1.33 -13.19
N VAL A 391 28.13 -2.39 -13.91
CA VAL A 391 27.23 -2.30 -15.06
C VAL A 391 25.84 -1.81 -14.65
N MET A 392 25.28 -2.35 -13.57
CA MET A 392 23.91 -2.02 -13.14
C MET A 392 23.80 -0.66 -12.45
N ILE A 393 24.77 -0.32 -11.59
CA ILE A 393 24.70 0.89 -10.76
C ILE A 393 25.30 2.09 -11.45
N LEU A 394 26.46 1.95 -12.13
CA LEU A 394 27.14 3.08 -12.76
C LEU A 394 26.73 3.26 -14.22
N ASP A 395 26.73 2.18 -15.02
CA ASP A 395 26.50 2.30 -16.46
C ASP A 395 25.01 2.44 -16.79
N TYR A 396 24.17 1.55 -16.25
CA TYR A 396 22.71 1.61 -16.45
C TYR A 396 21.99 2.57 -15.50
N LYS A 397 22.63 3.01 -14.41
CA LYS A 397 22.05 3.90 -13.39
C LYS A 397 20.67 3.46 -12.91
N LEU A 398 20.46 2.16 -12.74
CA LEU A 398 19.18 1.61 -12.30
C LEU A 398 18.76 2.18 -10.94
N LEU A 399 17.44 2.32 -10.75
CA LEU A 399 16.88 3.00 -9.59
C LEU A 399 17.08 2.17 -8.31
N TYR A 400 16.75 0.87 -8.35
CA TYR A 400 16.63 0.02 -7.15
C TYR A 400 15.79 0.71 -6.07
N PRO A 401 14.45 0.74 -6.23
CA PRO A 401 13.54 1.54 -5.41
C PRO A 401 13.75 1.34 -3.90
N THR A 402 13.78 0.10 -3.42
CA THR A 402 14.04 -0.24 -2.02
C THR A 402 15.42 0.23 -1.58
N GLY A 403 16.49 -0.09 -2.32
CA GLY A 403 17.84 0.38 -1.97
C GLY A 403 17.98 1.92 -1.92
N SER A 404 17.33 2.62 -2.85
CA SER A 404 17.33 4.09 -2.88
C SER A 404 16.57 4.71 -1.71
N ALA A 405 15.42 4.13 -1.36
CA ALA A 405 14.63 4.60 -0.23
C ALA A 405 15.33 4.35 1.12
N ILE A 406 16.04 3.22 1.26
CA ILE A 406 16.91 2.97 2.42
C ILE A 406 17.98 4.05 2.53
N ALA A 407 18.68 4.35 1.43
CA ALA A 407 19.73 5.35 1.45
C ALA A 407 19.18 6.73 1.84
N GLY A 408 18.01 7.12 1.31
CA GLY A 408 17.32 8.34 1.70
C GLY A 408 16.98 8.37 3.19
N LEU A 409 16.50 7.25 3.74
CA LEU A 409 16.19 7.08 5.15
C LEU A 409 17.44 7.23 6.05
N VAL A 410 18.51 6.50 5.74
CA VAL A 410 19.76 6.53 6.50
C VAL A 410 20.41 7.90 6.45
N ASN A 411 20.48 8.52 5.26
CA ASN A 411 21.02 9.87 5.13
C ASN A 411 20.21 10.84 5.99
N SER A 412 18.87 10.75 5.98
CA SER A 412 18.00 11.61 6.80
C SER A 412 18.25 11.49 8.31
N PHE A 413 18.62 10.31 8.82
CA PHE A 413 18.93 10.13 10.25
C PHE A 413 20.27 10.70 10.69
N HIS A 414 21.24 10.78 9.79
CA HIS A 414 22.61 11.16 10.10
C HIS A 414 22.98 12.59 9.66
N THR A 415 22.09 13.31 8.97
CA THR A 415 22.36 14.70 8.54
C THR A 415 22.56 15.65 9.73
N PRO A 416 23.68 16.41 9.78
CA PRO A 416 24.16 17.05 11.01
C PRO A 416 23.46 18.33 11.50
N LYS A 417 22.57 18.99 10.73
CA LYS A 417 21.51 19.97 11.17
C LYS A 417 21.05 20.83 9.98
N GLY A 418 19.74 20.99 9.82
CA GLY A 418 19.11 21.93 8.88
C GLY A 418 17.58 21.93 9.03
N ALA A 419 16.91 23.05 8.75
CA ALA A 419 15.44 23.15 8.80
C ALA A 419 14.76 22.18 7.81
N ALA A 420 15.39 21.92 6.67
CA ALA A 420 14.95 20.90 5.71
C ALA A 420 15.02 19.47 6.28
N THR A 421 16.01 19.17 7.12
CA THR A 421 16.16 17.86 7.79
C THR A 421 15.07 17.65 8.84
N ALA A 422 14.73 18.68 9.61
CA ALA A 422 13.64 18.58 10.60
C ALA A 422 12.29 18.29 9.93
N ARG A 423 12.04 18.85 8.74
CA ARG A 423 10.85 18.54 7.93
C ARG A 423 10.86 17.07 7.46
N CYS A 424 11.98 16.57 6.95
CA CYS A 424 12.11 15.18 6.50
C CYS A 424 11.88 14.20 7.65
N VAL A 425 12.52 14.41 8.80
CA VAL A 425 12.35 13.55 9.99
C VAL A 425 10.91 13.61 10.51
N SER A 426 10.28 14.80 10.52
CA SER A 426 8.88 14.92 10.93
C SER A 426 7.93 14.20 9.98
N ALA A 427 8.11 14.35 8.66
CA ALA A 427 7.31 13.67 7.66
C ALA A 427 7.47 12.14 7.73
N LEU A 428 8.69 11.67 7.95
CA LEU A 428 8.99 10.26 8.17
C LEU A 428 8.27 9.73 9.41
N LEU A 429 8.44 10.38 10.57
CA LEU A 429 7.80 9.92 11.81
C LEU A 429 6.28 9.92 11.66
N LYS A 430 5.68 10.96 11.07
CA LYS A 430 4.23 11.02 10.82
C LYS A 430 3.75 9.89 9.91
N SER A 431 4.50 9.57 8.85
CA SER A 431 4.14 8.47 7.94
C SER A 431 4.36 7.09 8.56
N VAL A 432 5.40 6.89 9.37
CA VAL A 432 5.63 5.65 10.15
C VAL A 432 4.51 5.43 11.17
N PHE A 433 4.22 6.42 12.02
CA PHE A 433 3.15 6.29 13.02
C PHE A 433 1.77 6.14 12.37
N GLY A 434 1.55 6.85 11.27
CA GLY A 434 0.32 6.75 10.49
C GLY A 434 0.10 5.36 9.89
N SER A 435 1.09 4.81 9.19
CA SER A 435 1.01 3.45 8.63
C SER A 435 0.98 2.35 9.68
N LEU A 436 1.74 2.48 10.78
CA LEU A 436 1.68 1.57 11.93
C LEU A 436 0.27 1.54 12.54
N SER A 437 -0.32 2.71 12.77
CA SER A 437 -1.68 2.83 13.33
C SER A 437 -2.71 2.26 12.36
N TRP A 438 -2.53 2.46 11.06
CA TRP A 438 -3.38 1.89 10.02
C TRP A 438 -3.29 0.36 9.97
N ALA A 439 -2.08 -0.21 10.00
CA ALA A 439 -1.89 -1.65 10.03
C ALA A 439 -2.48 -2.29 11.30
N MET A 440 -2.30 -1.62 12.46
CA MET A 440 -2.97 -1.99 13.71
C MET A 440 -4.49 -1.98 13.57
N PHE A 441 -5.03 -0.91 13.00
CA PHE A 441 -6.46 -0.79 12.77
C PHE A 441 -6.98 -1.90 11.85
N GLN A 442 -6.29 -2.18 10.73
CA GLN A 442 -6.67 -3.25 9.82
C GLN A 442 -6.68 -4.61 10.51
N TRP A 443 -5.68 -4.89 11.34
CA TRP A 443 -5.57 -6.16 12.06
C TRP A 443 -6.82 -6.48 12.88
N PHE A 444 -7.44 -5.50 13.55
CA PHE A 444 -8.66 -5.73 14.33
C PHE A 444 -9.84 -6.35 13.54
N TYR A 445 -9.88 -6.16 12.21
CA TYR A 445 -10.96 -6.65 11.33
C TYR A 445 -10.62 -7.96 10.59
N THR A 446 -9.48 -8.56 10.90
CA THR A 446 -8.96 -9.79 10.23
C THR A 446 -9.29 -11.07 11.00
N GLY A 447 -10.37 -11.09 11.78
CA GLY A 447 -10.74 -12.20 12.69
C GLY A 447 -11.15 -13.53 12.05
N GLY A 448 -10.79 -13.80 10.79
CA GLY A 448 -11.09 -15.06 10.11
C GLY A 448 -10.63 -15.09 8.64
N ASP A 449 -10.88 -16.21 7.97
CA ASP A 449 -10.46 -16.45 6.58
C ASP A 449 -11.17 -15.52 5.59
N GLY A 450 -10.37 -14.72 4.87
CA GLY A 450 -10.87 -13.74 3.91
C GLY A 450 -11.63 -12.59 4.56
N CYS A 451 -11.33 -12.28 5.82
CA CYS A 451 -11.90 -11.15 6.55
C CYS A 451 -10.95 -9.94 6.55
N GLY A 452 -11.51 -8.74 6.58
CA GLY A 452 -10.78 -7.48 6.79
C GLY A 452 -10.76 -6.57 5.57
N PHE A 453 -10.03 -5.46 5.70
CA PHE A 453 -9.91 -4.45 4.64
C PHE A 453 -9.18 -4.97 3.39
N GLN A 454 -8.35 -6.01 3.55
CA GLN A 454 -7.70 -6.73 2.46
C GLN A 454 -8.70 -7.46 1.54
N ALA A 455 -9.96 -7.63 1.98
CA ALA A 455 -11.01 -8.25 1.17
C ALA A 455 -12.02 -7.23 0.61
N PHE A 456 -11.69 -5.94 0.59
CA PHE A 456 -12.65 -4.87 0.27
C PHE A 456 -12.96 -4.75 -1.24
N PRO A 457 -14.18 -5.06 -1.71
CA PRO A 457 -14.51 -5.11 -3.14
C PRO A 457 -14.86 -3.72 -3.69
N LEU A 458 -13.90 -2.78 -3.71
CA LEU A 458 -14.11 -1.39 -4.15
C LEU A 458 -14.69 -1.28 -5.58
N LEU A 459 -14.28 -2.19 -6.46
CA LEU A 459 -14.66 -2.22 -7.88
C LEU A 459 -15.86 -3.14 -8.17
N GLY A 460 -16.57 -3.60 -7.13
CA GLY A 460 -17.67 -4.55 -7.23
C GLY A 460 -17.25 -6.01 -7.03
N LEU A 461 -18.24 -6.89 -6.79
CA LEU A 461 -18.01 -8.30 -6.43
C LEU A 461 -17.42 -9.13 -7.59
N ASP A 462 -17.76 -8.82 -8.84
CA ASP A 462 -17.21 -9.54 -9.99
C ASP A 462 -15.74 -9.18 -10.24
N ALA A 463 -15.37 -7.90 -10.07
CA ALA A 463 -13.98 -7.47 -10.09
C ALA A 463 -13.19 -8.11 -8.93
N TYR A 464 -13.78 -8.17 -7.74
CA TYR A 464 -13.21 -8.85 -6.58
C TYR A 464 -12.95 -10.34 -6.82
N ARG A 465 -13.88 -11.08 -7.43
CA ARG A 465 -13.67 -12.48 -7.84
C ARG A 465 -12.50 -12.65 -8.82
N ARG A 466 -12.27 -11.65 -9.67
CA ARG A 466 -11.11 -11.57 -10.58
C ARG A 466 -9.86 -11.00 -9.92
N ARG A 467 -9.88 -10.83 -8.59
CA ARG A 467 -8.81 -10.28 -7.74
C ARG A 467 -8.49 -8.79 -7.98
N PHE A 468 -9.34 -8.05 -8.68
CA PHE A 468 -9.21 -6.60 -8.83
C PHE A 468 -9.91 -5.91 -7.65
N TYR A 469 -9.13 -5.62 -6.62
CA TYR A 469 -9.58 -4.87 -5.45
C TYR A 469 -8.41 -4.09 -4.85
N PHE A 470 -8.73 -3.12 -3.99
CA PHE A 470 -7.74 -2.32 -3.28
C PHE A 470 -7.55 -2.92 -1.89
N ASP A 471 -6.32 -3.37 -1.60
CA ASP A 471 -5.97 -4.06 -0.34
C ASP A 471 -5.77 -3.08 0.84
N PHE A 472 -5.73 -1.77 0.53
CA PHE A 472 -5.39 -0.71 1.48
C PHE A 472 -4.03 -0.93 2.17
N SER A 473 -3.08 -1.63 1.52
CA SER A 473 -1.74 -1.84 2.07
C SER A 473 -0.91 -0.57 1.96
N ALA A 474 -0.52 0.00 3.10
CA ALA A 474 0.35 1.17 3.13
C ALA A 474 1.74 0.85 2.52
N SER A 475 2.24 -0.38 2.70
CA SER A 475 3.48 -0.82 2.05
C SER A 475 3.39 -0.78 0.53
N LEU A 476 2.35 -1.38 -0.06
CA LEU A 476 2.21 -1.44 -1.52
C LEU A 476 1.99 -0.04 -2.14
N VAL A 477 1.24 0.82 -1.47
CA VAL A 477 1.10 2.23 -1.85
C VAL A 477 2.46 2.95 -1.76
N GLY A 478 3.24 2.70 -0.70
CA GLY A 478 4.59 3.24 -0.52
C GLY A 478 5.55 2.82 -1.64
N VAL A 479 5.57 1.54 -2.02
CA VAL A 479 6.36 1.07 -3.18
C VAL A 479 5.88 1.77 -4.46
N GLY A 480 4.57 1.95 -4.63
CA GLY A 480 3.99 2.68 -5.76
C GLY A 480 4.39 4.16 -5.86
N ILE A 481 4.73 4.80 -4.74
CA ILE A 481 5.25 6.18 -4.68
C ILE A 481 6.71 6.24 -5.16
N ILE A 482 7.52 5.21 -4.87
CA ILE A 482 8.96 5.19 -5.21
C ILE A 482 9.16 4.72 -6.65
N CYS A 483 8.40 3.70 -7.09
CA CYS A 483 8.52 3.14 -8.43
C CYS A 483 8.08 4.13 -9.51
N PRO A 484 8.76 4.16 -10.68
CA PRO A 484 8.34 4.99 -11.80
C PRO A 484 6.92 4.64 -12.26
N TYR A 485 6.13 5.65 -12.63
CA TYR A 485 4.74 5.45 -13.05
C TYR A 485 4.61 4.48 -14.24
N VAL A 486 5.61 4.45 -15.15
CA VAL A 486 5.64 3.53 -16.30
C VAL A 486 5.61 2.08 -15.83
N VAL A 487 6.33 1.76 -14.74
CA VAL A 487 6.37 0.41 -14.16
C VAL A 487 5.01 0.05 -13.59
N ASN A 488 4.40 0.93 -12.81
CA ASN A 488 3.10 0.68 -12.18
C ASN A 488 1.97 0.56 -13.20
N LEU A 489 1.99 1.38 -14.26
CA LEU A 489 1.06 1.24 -15.38
C LEU A 489 1.31 -0.05 -16.19
N SER A 490 2.56 -0.47 -16.34
CA SER A 490 2.88 -1.75 -16.99
C SER A 490 2.38 -2.95 -16.16
N LEU A 491 2.52 -2.88 -14.84
CA LEU A 491 1.94 -3.85 -13.90
C LEU A 491 0.41 -3.89 -14.05
N LEU A 492 -0.25 -2.73 -14.08
CA LEU A 492 -1.70 -2.67 -14.28
C LEU A 492 -2.13 -3.23 -15.64
N LEU A 493 -1.40 -2.91 -16.71
CA LEU A 493 -1.65 -3.48 -18.04
C LEU A 493 -1.52 -5.00 -18.02
N GLY A 494 -0.47 -5.53 -17.38
CA GLY A 494 -0.27 -6.96 -17.19
C GLY A 494 -1.38 -7.63 -16.40
N ALA A 495 -1.87 -6.95 -15.35
CA ALA A 495 -3.02 -7.39 -14.56
C ALA A 495 -4.29 -7.47 -15.40
N VAL A 496 -4.59 -6.45 -16.21
CA VAL A 496 -5.75 -6.42 -17.12
C VAL A 496 -5.64 -7.51 -18.18
N LEU A 497 -4.49 -7.65 -18.83
CA LEU A 497 -4.27 -8.68 -19.85
C LEU A 497 -4.42 -10.10 -19.29
N SER A 498 -3.81 -10.37 -18.13
CA SER A 498 -3.85 -11.68 -17.50
C SER A 498 -5.21 -11.99 -16.89
N SER A 499 -5.62 -11.25 -15.86
CA SER A 499 -6.78 -11.57 -15.02
C SER A 499 -8.08 -10.94 -15.51
N GLY A 500 -7.97 -9.86 -16.28
CA GLY A 500 -9.14 -9.22 -16.91
C GLY A 500 -9.61 -9.92 -18.18
N ILE A 501 -8.68 -10.41 -19.00
CA ILE A 501 -8.96 -10.92 -20.35
C ILE A 501 -8.61 -12.41 -20.50
N LEU A 502 -7.34 -12.77 -20.32
CA LEU A 502 -6.83 -14.09 -20.67
C LEU A 502 -7.39 -15.22 -19.80
N TRP A 503 -7.40 -15.06 -18.47
CA TRP A 503 -7.93 -16.09 -17.55
C TRP A 503 -9.43 -16.33 -17.72
N PRO A 504 -10.30 -15.30 -17.84
CA PRO A 504 -11.71 -15.51 -18.16
C PRO A 504 -11.94 -16.22 -19.50
N LEU A 505 -11.18 -15.88 -20.54
CA LEU A 505 -11.29 -16.54 -21.85
C LEU A 505 -10.92 -18.02 -21.79
N LEU A 506 -9.87 -18.36 -21.04
CA LEU A 506 -9.47 -19.75 -20.82
C LEU A 506 -10.47 -20.48 -19.89
N GLN A 507 -11.02 -19.81 -18.89
CA GLN A 507 -12.10 -20.37 -18.05
C GLN A 507 -13.33 -20.75 -18.87
N ALA A 508 -13.71 -19.94 -19.87
CA ALA A 508 -14.79 -20.27 -20.78
C ALA A 508 -14.53 -21.53 -21.64
N LYS A 509 -13.29 -22.04 -21.71
CA LYS A 509 -12.92 -23.27 -22.42
C LYS A 509 -12.77 -24.50 -21.51
N GLN A 510 -13.15 -24.38 -20.24
CA GLN A 510 -13.21 -25.51 -19.32
C GLN A 510 -14.12 -26.63 -19.88
N GLY A 511 -13.67 -27.87 -19.76
CA GLY A 511 -14.34 -29.06 -20.30
C GLY A 511 -13.87 -29.50 -21.69
N THR A 512 -13.32 -28.58 -22.50
CA THR A 512 -12.79 -28.91 -23.85
C THR A 512 -11.27 -28.88 -23.91
N TRP A 513 -10.66 -27.86 -23.33
CA TRP A 513 -9.21 -27.64 -23.35
C TRP A 513 -8.50 -28.20 -22.10
N TYR A 514 -9.22 -28.23 -20.98
CA TYR A 514 -8.79 -28.85 -19.72
C TYR A 514 -10.01 -29.29 -18.91
N THR A 515 -9.84 -30.31 -18.07
CA THR A 515 -10.93 -30.95 -17.31
C THR A 515 -10.86 -30.68 -15.82
N ASP A 516 -9.68 -30.39 -15.26
CA ASP A 516 -9.48 -30.20 -13.83
C ASP A 516 -9.95 -28.80 -13.38
N PRO A 517 -10.98 -28.70 -12.51
CA PRO A 517 -11.49 -27.43 -11.99
C PRO A 517 -10.60 -26.85 -10.87
N SER A 518 -9.63 -27.61 -10.36
CA SER A 518 -8.82 -27.18 -9.22
C SER A 518 -8.00 -25.92 -9.55
N PRO A 519 -8.11 -24.85 -8.73
CA PRO A 519 -7.37 -23.61 -8.93
C PRO A 519 -5.87 -23.74 -8.61
N THR A 520 -5.42 -24.86 -8.04
CA THR A 520 -4.03 -25.13 -7.69
C THR A 520 -3.33 -26.11 -8.64
N SER A 521 -4.11 -26.89 -9.40
CA SER A 521 -3.59 -27.89 -10.34
C SER A 521 -3.03 -27.26 -11.61
N LEU A 522 -1.81 -27.67 -12.01
CA LEU A 522 -1.26 -27.34 -13.34
C LEU A 522 -1.95 -28.12 -14.47
N ARG A 523 -2.79 -29.13 -14.18
CA ARG A 523 -3.65 -29.77 -15.18
C ARG A 523 -4.87 -28.90 -15.54
N GLY A 524 -5.20 -27.94 -14.66
CA GLY A 524 -6.25 -26.95 -14.86
C GLY A 524 -5.72 -25.62 -15.39
N LEU A 525 -6.36 -24.52 -14.99
CA LEU A 525 -6.05 -23.18 -15.49
C LEU A 525 -4.58 -22.74 -15.25
N ASN A 526 -3.95 -23.17 -14.15
CA ASN A 526 -2.56 -22.81 -13.86
C ASN A 526 -1.55 -23.39 -14.86
N GLY A 527 -1.92 -24.47 -15.56
CA GLY A 527 -1.13 -25.05 -16.66
C GLY A 527 -0.96 -24.12 -17.86
N TYR A 528 -1.79 -23.07 -17.96
CA TYR A 528 -1.61 -21.99 -18.92
C TYR A 528 -0.88 -20.80 -18.30
N LYS A 529 -1.23 -20.43 -17.06
CA LYS A 529 -0.67 -19.25 -16.38
C LYS A 529 0.85 -19.27 -16.28
N VAL A 530 1.37 -20.38 -15.75
CA VAL A 530 2.81 -20.48 -15.43
C VAL A 530 3.66 -20.52 -16.70
N PRO A 531 3.38 -21.37 -17.72
CA PRO A 531 4.18 -21.40 -18.94
C PRO A 531 4.11 -20.11 -19.77
N MET A 532 2.95 -19.46 -19.86
CA MET A 532 2.83 -18.19 -20.62
C MET A 532 3.64 -17.06 -19.98
N GLY A 533 3.55 -16.90 -18.66
CA GLY A 533 4.38 -15.91 -17.95
C GLY A 533 5.87 -16.20 -18.10
N ILE A 534 6.27 -17.47 -18.01
CA ILE A 534 7.65 -17.90 -18.25
C ILE A 534 8.12 -17.53 -19.66
N ALA A 535 7.28 -17.76 -20.67
CA ALA A 535 7.62 -17.46 -22.05
C ALA A 535 7.86 -15.96 -22.27
N MET A 536 7.07 -15.10 -21.62
CA MET A 536 7.30 -13.65 -21.66
C MET A 536 8.62 -13.26 -20.98
N VAL A 537 8.91 -13.80 -19.79
CA VAL A 537 10.18 -13.56 -19.09
C VAL A 537 11.37 -14.01 -19.93
N LEU A 538 11.30 -15.19 -20.56
CA LEU A 538 12.35 -15.71 -21.43
C LEU A 538 12.58 -14.82 -22.66
N GLY A 539 11.50 -14.25 -23.22
CA GLY A 539 11.58 -13.29 -24.32
C GLY A 539 12.38 -12.05 -23.94
N ASP A 540 12.00 -11.35 -22.86
CA ASP A 540 12.74 -10.18 -22.39
C ASP A 540 14.20 -10.54 -22.05
N CYS A 541 14.43 -11.67 -21.34
CA CYS A 541 15.78 -12.10 -20.99
C CYS A 541 16.68 -12.26 -22.22
N LEU A 542 16.17 -12.91 -23.27
CA LEU A 542 16.92 -13.11 -24.49
C LEU A 542 17.24 -11.78 -25.17
N PHE A 543 16.27 -10.86 -25.19
CA PHE A 543 16.47 -9.52 -25.73
C PHE A 543 17.54 -8.75 -24.95
N GLN A 544 17.45 -8.70 -23.62
CA GLN A 544 18.40 -7.98 -22.77
C GLN A 544 19.80 -8.55 -22.90
N LEU A 545 19.94 -9.88 -22.93
CA LEU A 545 21.21 -10.55 -23.11
C LEU A 545 21.82 -10.21 -24.49
N ALA A 546 21.02 -10.28 -25.55
CA ALA A 546 21.47 -9.92 -26.90
C ALA A 546 21.90 -8.44 -26.95
N ALA A 547 21.10 -7.53 -26.40
CA ALA A 547 21.38 -6.11 -26.39
C ALA A 547 22.68 -5.77 -25.63
N VAL A 548 22.89 -6.38 -24.45
CA VAL A 548 24.11 -6.21 -23.65
C VAL A 548 25.32 -6.77 -24.40
N THR A 549 25.20 -7.96 -24.98
CA THR A 549 26.29 -8.60 -25.73
C THR A 549 26.69 -7.76 -26.95
N ILE A 550 25.72 -7.24 -27.69
CA ILE A 550 25.96 -6.36 -28.84
C ILE A 550 26.62 -5.05 -28.40
N ARG A 551 26.15 -4.42 -27.31
CA ARG A 551 26.77 -3.19 -26.76
C ARG A 551 28.21 -3.44 -26.31
N ALA A 552 28.47 -4.55 -25.61
CA ALA A 552 29.80 -4.93 -25.17
C ALA A 552 30.73 -5.20 -26.35
N ALA A 553 30.27 -5.95 -27.36
CA ALA A 553 31.02 -6.19 -28.58
C ALA A 553 31.36 -4.86 -29.29
N ARG A 554 30.37 -4.00 -29.52
CA ARG A 554 30.59 -2.67 -30.13
C ARG A 554 31.55 -1.80 -29.32
N SER A 555 31.45 -1.81 -28.00
CA SER A 555 32.36 -1.06 -27.13
C SER A 555 33.80 -1.57 -27.19
N CYS A 556 33.99 -2.88 -27.40
CA CYS A 556 35.32 -3.47 -27.61
C CYS A 556 35.87 -3.10 -29.00
N PHE A 557 35.02 -3.07 -30.04
CA PHE A 557 35.41 -2.67 -31.39
C PHE A 557 35.65 -1.16 -31.55
N HIS A 558 34.97 -0.29 -30.80
CA HIS A 558 35.06 1.18 -30.90
C HIS A 558 35.91 1.81 -29.79
N HIS A 559 37.01 1.18 -29.35
CA HIS A 559 37.86 1.62 -28.24
C HIS A 559 38.62 2.97 -28.44
N GLN A 560 38.07 3.95 -29.18
CA GLN A 560 38.81 5.16 -29.56
C GLN A 560 38.03 6.48 -29.62
N ARG A 561 36.86 6.63 -29.00
CA ARG A 561 36.32 7.97 -28.74
C ARG A 561 35.74 8.08 -27.33
N HIS A 562 36.54 8.62 -26.42
CA HIS A 562 36.04 9.29 -25.23
C HIS A 562 34.99 10.32 -25.67
N VAL A 563 33.74 10.08 -25.31
CA VAL A 563 32.70 11.10 -25.37
C VAL A 563 32.76 11.84 -24.05
N ASP A 564 33.01 13.14 -24.12
CA ASP A 564 32.95 14.07 -22.99
C ASP A 564 31.64 13.88 -22.23
N ALA A 565 31.71 13.22 -21.08
CA ALA A 565 30.55 13.09 -20.21
C ALA A 565 30.25 14.48 -19.62
N ALA A 566 28.98 14.90 -19.73
CA ALA A 566 28.45 16.12 -19.14
C ALA A 566 28.94 16.31 -17.68
N PRO A 567 29.11 17.56 -17.20
CA PRO A 567 29.63 17.81 -15.85
C PRO A 567 28.73 17.13 -14.81
N ALA A 568 29.20 16.00 -14.27
CA ALA A 568 28.50 15.27 -13.23
C ALA A 568 28.35 16.18 -11.99
N SER A 569 27.21 16.10 -11.30
CA SER A 569 27.00 16.80 -10.02
C SER A 569 28.11 16.46 -9.02
N TYR A 570 28.41 17.36 -8.07
CA TYR A 570 29.39 17.11 -7.01
C TYR A 570 29.12 15.78 -6.28
N ASP A 571 27.85 15.55 -5.93
CA ASP A 571 27.37 14.29 -5.33
C ASP A 571 27.77 13.07 -6.18
N GLU A 572 27.52 13.16 -7.48
CA GLU A 572 27.73 12.03 -8.39
C GLU A 572 29.22 11.75 -8.60
N ARG A 573 30.06 12.78 -8.75
CA ARG A 573 31.52 12.61 -8.83
C ARG A 573 32.07 11.94 -7.58
N ARG A 574 31.66 12.40 -6.39
CA ARG A 574 32.14 11.86 -5.11
C ARG A 574 31.68 10.42 -4.88
N ARG A 575 30.43 10.10 -5.23
CA ARG A 575 29.89 8.73 -5.16
C ARG A 575 30.64 7.79 -6.10
N ILE A 576 30.88 8.20 -7.35
CA ILE A 576 31.66 7.42 -8.33
C ILE A 576 33.08 7.18 -7.83
N GLN A 577 33.76 8.23 -7.34
CA GLN A 577 35.13 8.13 -6.84
C GLN A 577 35.23 7.14 -5.67
N CYS A 578 34.31 7.23 -4.70
CA CYS A 578 34.28 6.31 -3.54
C CYS A 578 33.96 4.87 -3.98
N PHE A 579 33.01 4.69 -4.89
CA PHE A 579 32.61 3.36 -5.36
C PHE A 579 33.69 2.67 -6.20
N GLN A 580 34.45 3.43 -7.00
CA GLN A 580 35.51 2.86 -7.84
C GLN A 580 36.82 2.63 -7.08
N SER A 581 37.16 3.47 -6.10
CA SER A 581 38.41 3.34 -5.32
C SER A 581 38.47 2.06 -4.49
N ASP A 582 37.34 1.63 -3.91
CA ASP A 582 37.25 0.47 -3.03
C ASP A 582 36.53 -0.73 -3.67
N HIS A 583 36.61 -0.90 -4.99
CA HIS A 583 35.95 -2.04 -5.66
C HIS A 583 36.61 -3.40 -5.31
N VAL A 584 35.79 -4.46 -5.34
CA VAL A 584 36.26 -5.84 -5.19
C VAL A 584 36.78 -6.31 -6.56
N PRO A 585 37.99 -6.90 -6.66
CA PRO A 585 38.54 -7.35 -7.93
C PRO A 585 37.63 -8.38 -8.61
N THR A 586 37.26 -8.14 -9.86
CA THR A 586 36.36 -9.02 -10.63
C THR A 586 36.94 -10.43 -10.81
N GLY A 587 38.27 -10.54 -10.98
CA GLY A 587 38.95 -11.83 -11.09
C GLY A 587 38.80 -12.69 -9.83
N LEU A 588 38.88 -12.08 -8.64
CA LEU A 588 38.66 -12.77 -7.37
C LEU A 588 37.22 -13.27 -7.24
N ALA A 589 36.24 -12.44 -7.64
CA ALA A 589 34.84 -12.81 -7.64
C ALA A 589 34.55 -13.99 -8.57
N LEU A 590 35.08 -13.95 -9.81
CA LEU A 590 34.89 -15.01 -10.79
C LEU A 590 35.56 -16.33 -10.35
N ALA A 591 36.82 -16.25 -9.89
CA ALA A 591 37.53 -17.42 -9.40
C ALA A 591 36.83 -18.06 -8.19
N GLY A 592 36.38 -17.24 -7.23
CA GLY A 592 35.63 -17.72 -6.07
C GLY A 592 34.28 -18.33 -6.47
N TYR A 593 33.57 -17.75 -7.44
CA TYR A 593 32.32 -18.31 -7.96
C TYR A 593 32.55 -19.68 -8.60
N LEU A 594 33.55 -19.81 -9.47
CA LEU A 594 33.90 -21.08 -10.12
C LEU A 594 34.31 -22.14 -9.09
N ALA A 595 35.07 -21.76 -8.06
CA ALA A 595 35.45 -22.65 -6.97
C ALA A 595 34.24 -23.15 -6.17
N LEU A 596 33.33 -22.25 -5.78
CA LEU A 596 32.11 -22.62 -5.06
C LEU A 596 31.15 -23.42 -5.94
N ALA A 597 31.04 -23.12 -7.23
CA ALA A 597 30.24 -23.88 -8.19
C ALA A 597 30.79 -25.31 -8.39
N ALA A 598 32.11 -25.47 -8.49
CA ALA A 598 32.76 -26.78 -8.57
C ALA A 598 32.54 -27.59 -7.29
N MET A 599 32.71 -26.96 -6.13
CA MET A 599 32.44 -27.57 -4.83
C MET A 599 30.96 -27.98 -4.68
N ALA A 600 30.03 -27.12 -5.10
CA ALA A 600 28.60 -27.44 -5.09
C ALA A 600 28.26 -28.61 -6.01
N THR A 601 28.86 -28.65 -7.21
CA THR A 601 28.70 -29.73 -8.20
C THR A 601 29.20 -31.07 -7.67
N ALA A 602 30.23 -31.07 -6.82
CA ALA A 602 30.74 -32.28 -6.17
C ALA A 602 29.92 -32.68 -4.93
N LEU A 603 29.60 -31.74 -4.03
CA LEU A 603 28.98 -32.02 -2.73
C LEU A 603 27.47 -32.27 -2.82
N LEU A 604 26.73 -31.51 -3.63
CA LEU A 604 25.25 -31.62 -3.66
C LEU A 604 24.74 -33.01 -4.08
N PRO A 605 25.32 -33.69 -5.08
CA PRO A 605 24.95 -35.07 -5.41
C PRO A 605 25.19 -36.08 -4.28
N THR A 606 26.19 -35.84 -3.42
CA THR A 606 26.44 -36.71 -2.24
C THR A 606 25.43 -36.48 -1.13
N MET A 607 24.91 -35.25 -1.02
CA MET A 607 23.90 -34.89 -0.02
C MET A 607 22.50 -35.33 -0.44
N PHE A 608 22.19 -35.21 -1.73
CA PHE A 608 20.90 -35.49 -2.36
C PHE A 608 21.09 -36.48 -3.53
N PRO A 609 20.97 -37.80 -3.26
CA PRO A 609 21.23 -38.84 -4.25
C PRO A 609 20.36 -38.74 -5.53
N GLN A 610 19.21 -38.07 -5.45
CA GLN A 610 18.29 -37.85 -6.56
C GLN A 610 18.89 -36.94 -7.67
N VAL A 611 19.92 -36.16 -7.37
CA VAL A 611 20.53 -35.21 -8.32
C VAL A 611 21.94 -35.66 -8.70
N ARG A 612 22.21 -35.70 -10.01
CA ARG A 612 23.56 -35.94 -10.56
C ARG A 612 24.37 -34.66 -10.74
N PHE A 613 25.69 -34.78 -10.78
CA PHE A 613 26.61 -33.64 -10.91
C PHE A 613 26.31 -32.74 -12.10
N TYR A 614 25.94 -33.30 -13.27
CA TYR A 614 25.68 -32.51 -14.47
C TYR A 614 24.44 -31.61 -14.36
N HIS A 615 23.43 -31.99 -13.55
CA HIS A 615 22.29 -31.12 -13.30
C HIS A 615 22.70 -29.88 -12.50
N VAL A 616 23.49 -30.08 -11.45
CA VAL A 616 24.01 -29.00 -10.59
C VAL A 616 24.94 -28.09 -11.39
N ALA A 617 25.84 -28.66 -12.18
CA ALA A 617 26.75 -27.91 -13.05
C ALA A 617 25.97 -27.02 -14.02
N LEU A 618 24.92 -27.54 -14.67
CA LEU A 618 24.08 -26.76 -15.57
C LEU A 618 23.36 -25.61 -14.84
N CYS A 619 22.84 -25.85 -13.62
CA CYS A 619 22.25 -24.77 -12.82
C CYS A 619 23.24 -23.63 -12.57
N TYR A 620 24.49 -23.94 -12.19
CA TYR A 620 25.52 -22.93 -11.97
C TYR A 620 26.01 -22.26 -13.25
N VAL A 621 26.01 -22.94 -14.39
CA VAL A 621 26.32 -22.29 -15.67
C VAL A 621 25.24 -21.28 -16.07
N MET A 622 23.96 -21.61 -15.82
CA MET A 622 22.83 -20.74 -16.17
C MET A 622 22.58 -19.62 -15.15
N ALA A 623 22.98 -19.80 -13.90
CA ALA A 623 22.66 -18.89 -12.80
C ALA A 623 23.15 -17.43 -12.98
N PRO A 624 24.37 -17.14 -13.49
CA PRO A 624 24.82 -15.76 -13.69
C PRO A 624 23.94 -14.98 -14.67
N LEU A 625 23.49 -15.66 -15.73
CA LEU A 625 22.65 -15.08 -16.77
C LEU A 625 21.26 -14.74 -16.21
N MET A 626 20.67 -15.66 -15.44
CA MET A 626 19.38 -15.40 -14.78
C MET A 626 19.50 -14.37 -13.65
N ALA A 627 20.62 -14.37 -12.91
CA ALA A 627 20.90 -13.38 -11.86
C ALA A 627 21.01 -11.98 -12.45
N PHE A 628 21.64 -11.82 -13.63
CA PHE A 628 21.64 -10.56 -14.37
C PHE A 628 20.23 -10.10 -14.72
N CYS A 629 19.42 -10.93 -15.37
CA CYS A 629 18.07 -10.54 -15.77
C CYS A 629 17.18 -10.21 -14.58
N SER A 630 17.25 -10.99 -13.49
CA SER A 630 16.47 -10.72 -12.27
C SER A 630 16.93 -9.45 -11.56
N SER A 631 18.25 -9.24 -11.43
CA SER A 631 18.76 -8.04 -10.77
C SER A 631 18.47 -6.78 -11.59
N TYR A 632 18.45 -6.88 -12.93
CA TYR A 632 18.00 -5.81 -13.81
C TYR A 632 16.51 -5.51 -13.60
N ALA A 633 15.67 -6.55 -13.63
CA ALA A 633 14.23 -6.41 -13.40
C ALA A 633 13.94 -5.79 -12.03
N SER A 634 14.59 -6.29 -10.98
CA SER A 634 14.46 -5.75 -9.62
C SER A 634 14.93 -4.30 -9.51
N GLY A 635 15.94 -3.90 -10.27
CA GLY A 635 16.39 -2.50 -10.35
C GLY A 635 15.37 -1.55 -10.96
N LEU A 636 14.44 -2.05 -11.77
CA LEU A 636 13.35 -1.28 -12.38
C LEU A 636 12.04 -1.38 -11.58
N THR A 637 11.68 -2.59 -11.13
CA THR A 637 10.36 -2.90 -10.59
C THR A 637 10.32 -3.09 -9.08
N ASP A 638 11.48 -3.11 -8.42
CA ASP A 638 11.66 -3.50 -7.02
C ASP A 638 11.40 -4.98 -6.73
N TRP A 639 11.05 -5.80 -7.73
CA TRP A 639 10.65 -7.19 -7.52
C TRP A 639 11.69 -8.20 -8.01
N SER A 640 12.00 -9.19 -7.18
CA SER A 640 12.89 -10.31 -7.55
C SER A 640 12.12 -11.43 -8.26
N LEU A 641 12.65 -11.88 -9.40
CA LEU A 641 12.05 -12.97 -10.19
C LEU A 641 12.59 -14.35 -9.78
N GLY A 642 13.41 -14.43 -8.73
CA GLY A 642 14.07 -15.68 -8.31
C GLY A 642 13.10 -16.85 -8.13
N THR A 643 11.94 -16.63 -7.51
CA THR A 643 10.92 -17.67 -7.29
C THR A 643 10.26 -18.16 -8.59
N ILE A 644 10.20 -17.31 -9.62
CA ILE A 644 9.64 -17.67 -10.93
C ILE A 644 10.63 -18.55 -11.70
N TYR A 645 11.91 -18.15 -11.76
CA TYR A 645 12.96 -18.98 -12.35
C TYR A 645 13.14 -20.30 -11.60
N GLY A 646 13.01 -20.27 -10.28
CA GLY A 646 12.99 -21.46 -9.45
C GLY A 646 11.89 -22.44 -9.87
N LYS A 647 10.65 -21.98 -10.03
CA LYS A 647 9.53 -22.83 -10.49
C LYS A 647 9.77 -23.41 -11.88
N LEU A 648 10.37 -22.64 -12.80
CA LEU A 648 10.80 -23.15 -14.10
C LEU A 648 11.87 -24.25 -13.95
N ALA A 649 12.88 -24.03 -13.12
CA ALA A 649 13.91 -25.03 -12.86
C ALA A 649 13.32 -26.30 -12.22
N ILE A 650 12.36 -26.19 -11.29
CA ILE A 650 11.62 -27.36 -10.77
C ILE A 650 11.01 -28.16 -11.93
N PHE A 651 10.34 -27.47 -12.85
CA PHE A 651 9.68 -28.11 -13.98
C PHE A 651 10.66 -28.83 -14.92
N VAL A 652 11.75 -28.15 -15.31
CA VAL A 652 12.75 -28.70 -16.24
C VAL A 652 13.51 -29.87 -15.63
N PHE A 653 14.05 -29.70 -14.42
CA PHE A 653 14.88 -30.73 -13.79
C PHE A 653 14.04 -31.88 -13.22
N GLY A 654 12.83 -31.60 -12.74
CA GLY A 654 11.91 -32.65 -12.28
C GLY A 654 11.44 -33.56 -13.41
N ALA A 655 11.10 -32.98 -14.57
CA ALA A 655 10.77 -33.73 -15.79
C ALA A 655 11.96 -34.54 -16.33
N TRP A 656 13.17 -33.98 -16.27
CA TRP A 656 14.37 -34.66 -16.75
C TRP A 656 14.72 -35.90 -15.90
N VAL A 657 14.68 -35.78 -14.58
CA VAL A 657 15.02 -36.90 -13.69
C VAL A 657 13.93 -37.98 -13.67
N GLY A 658 12.66 -37.58 -13.79
CA GLY A 658 11.52 -38.50 -13.84
C GLY A 658 11.20 -39.18 -12.50
N GLU A 659 10.08 -39.93 -12.47
CA GLU A 659 9.47 -40.36 -11.20
C GLU A 659 10.30 -41.41 -10.48
N ALA A 660 10.79 -42.41 -11.23
CA ALA A 660 11.52 -43.55 -10.70
C ALA A 660 12.80 -43.15 -9.94
N SER A 661 13.44 -42.06 -10.38
CA SER A 661 14.70 -41.56 -9.81
C SER A 661 14.51 -40.46 -8.75
N GLY A 662 13.28 -40.15 -8.34
CA GLY A 662 13.02 -39.11 -7.34
C GLY A 662 12.94 -37.70 -7.92
N GLY A 663 12.42 -37.54 -9.14
CA GLY A 663 12.39 -36.27 -9.86
C GLY A 663 11.72 -35.11 -9.12
N ALA A 664 10.77 -35.37 -8.21
CA ALA A 664 10.15 -34.29 -7.44
C ALA A 664 11.17 -33.61 -6.50
N VAL A 665 12.00 -34.40 -5.81
CA VAL A 665 13.06 -33.88 -4.94
C VAL A 665 14.16 -33.22 -5.77
N ALA A 666 14.54 -33.84 -6.89
CA ALA A 666 15.55 -33.29 -7.79
C ALA A 666 15.14 -31.92 -8.36
N GLY A 667 13.89 -31.80 -8.82
CA GLY A 667 13.31 -30.54 -9.28
C GLY A 667 13.28 -29.50 -8.16
N LEU A 668 12.79 -29.85 -6.97
CA LEU A 668 12.77 -28.95 -5.81
C LEU A 668 14.17 -28.46 -5.41
N LEU A 669 15.18 -29.32 -5.48
CA LEU A 669 16.56 -28.96 -5.16
C LEU A 669 17.15 -28.02 -6.21
N ALA A 670 17.03 -28.35 -7.50
CA ALA A 670 17.53 -27.52 -8.59
C ALA A 670 16.81 -26.16 -8.62
N GLY A 671 15.49 -26.18 -8.45
CA GLY A 671 14.68 -24.98 -8.28
C GLY A 671 15.12 -24.13 -7.10
N GLY A 672 15.32 -24.76 -5.94
CA GLY A 672 15.78 -24.07 -4.73
C GLY A 672 17.15 -23.41 -4.90
N LEU A 673 18.11 -24.12 -5.51
CA LEU A 673 19.42 -23.57 -5.84
C LEU A 673 19.27 -22.31 -6.72
N VAL A 674 18.44 -22.38 -7.76
CA VAL A 674 18.16 -21.24 -8.65
C VAL A 674 17.49 -20.09 -7.90
N VAL A 675 16.51 -20.36 -7.01
CA VAL A 675 15.86 -19.33 -6.17
C VAL A 675 16.89 -18.63 -5.29
N VAL A 676 17.74 -19.38 -4.58
CA VAL A 676 18.74 -18.81 -3.67
C VAL A 676 19.70 -17.92 -4.43
N VAL A 677 20.27 -18.42 -5.53
CA VAL A 677 21.28 -17.68 -6.28
C VAL A 677 20.69 -16.40 -6.86
N ILE A 678 19.55 -16.47 -7.52
CA ILE A 678 18.93 -15.30 -8.18
C ILE A 678 18.33 -14.32 -7.17
N GLY A 679 17.65 -14.84 -6.15
CA GLY A 679 17.00 -14.05 -5.09
C GLY A 679 18.02 -13.20 -4.33
N ASN A 680 19.04 -13.84 -3.76
CA ASN A 680 20.08 -13.14 -3.02
C ASN A 680 20.90 -12.20 -3.90
N SER A 681 21.12 -12.53 -5.18
CA SER A 681 21.81 -11.63 -6.11
C SER A 681 21.06 -10.31 -6.32
N SER A 682 19.73 -10.40 -6.43
CA SER A 682 18.86 -9.22 -6.62
C SER A 682 18.86 -8.33 -5.37
N GLU A 683 18.76 -8.93 -4.18
CA GLU A 683 18.84 -8.20 -2.89
C GLU A 683 20.21 -7.55 -2.69
N LEU A 684 21.29 -8.29 -2.98
CA LEU A 684 22.66 -7.78 -2.91
C LEU A 684 22.86 -6.52 -3.76
N MET A 685 22.14 -6.41 -4.89
CA MET A 685 22.22 -5.23 -5.74
C MET A 685 21.48 -4.01 -5.16
N HIS A 686 20.36 -4.21 -4.45
CA HIS A 686 19.72 -3.14 -3.65
C HIS A 686 20.66 -2.63 -2.56
N ASP A 687 21.37 -3.55 -1.92
CA ASP A 687 22.39 -3.24 -0.93
C ASP A 687 23.53 -2.42 -1.58
N PHE A 688 24.11 -2.85 -2.69
CA PHE A 688 25.13 -2.04 -3.36
C PHE A 688 24.63 -0.66 -3.82
N LYS A 689 23.35 -0.53 -4.24
CA LYS A 689 22.76 0.80 -4.51
C LYS A 689 22.72 1.65 -3.24
N THR A 690 22.31 1.07 -2.12
CA THR A 690 22.29 1.75 -0.82
C THR A 690 23.69 2.23 -0.44
N ALA A 691 24.70 1.38 -0.59
CA ALA A 691 26.09 1.73 -0.33
C ALA A 691 26.57 2.89 -1.20
N TYR A 692 26.27 2.85 -2.51
CA TYR A 692 26.61 3.92 -3.44
C TYR A 692 26.04 5.29 -3.02
N LEU A 693 24.77 5.33 -2.59
CA LEU A 693 24.09 6.56 -2.20
C LEU A 693 24.42 7.06 -0.78
N THR A 694 25.13 6.25 0.02
CA THR A 694 25.54 6.59 1.40
C THR A 694 27.05 6.74 1.57
N LEU A 695 27.82 6.67 0.47
CA LEU A 695 29.28 6.58 0.48
C LEU A 695 29.80 5.48 1.43
N THR A 696 29.11 4.34 1.46
CA THR A 696 29.60 3.13 2.12
C THR A 696 30.50 2.38 1.14
N SER A 697 31.66 1.92 1.61
CA SER A 697 32.63 1.27 0.72
C SER A 697 32.07 -0.05 0.17
N PRO A 698 32.24 -0.37 -1.13
CA PRO A 698 31.78 -1.63 -1.70
C PRO A 698 32.38 -2.87 -1.00
N ARG A 699 33.63 -2.78 -0.52
CA ARG A 699 34.27 -3.83 0.28
C ARG A 699 33.59 -4.03 1.63
N SER A 700 33.27 -2.96 2.37
CA SER A 700 32.50 -3.08 3.61
C SER A 700 31.12 -3.67 3.34
N MET A 701 30.49 -3.29 2.22
CA MET A 701 29.19 -3.84 1.84
C MET A 701 29.26 -5.34 1.57
N PHE A 702 30.24 -5.78 0.78
CA PHE A 702 30.48 -7.20 0.54
C PHE A 702 30.83 -7.97 1.82
N ALA A 703 31.67 -7.41 2.69
CA ALA A 703 32.00 -8.03 3.98
C ALA A 703 30.76 -8.19 4.87
N SER A 704 29.88 -7.19 4.90
CA SER A 704 28.61 -7.23 5.65
C SER A 704 27.68 -8.31 5.13
N GLN A 705 27.62 -8.48 3.81
CA GLN A 705 26.86 -9.54 3.16
C GLN A 705 27.39 -10.93 3.48
N VAL A 706 28.71 -11.10 3.48
CA VAL A 706 29.36 -12.35 3.89
C VAL A 706 29.02 -12.68 5.34
N ILE A 707 29.10 -11.70 6.25
CA ILE A 707 28.75 -11.89 7.66
C ILE A 707 27.27 -12.23 7.82
N GLY A 708 26.36 -11.44 7.23
CA GLY A 708 24.92 -11.66 7.32
C GLY A 708 24.48 -12.99 6.70
N THR A 709 25.08 -13.39 5.59
CA THR A 709 24.84 -14.70 4.96
C THR A 709 25.34 -15.83 5.85
N ALA A 710 26.54 -15.71 6.44
CA ALA A 710 27.07 -16.69 7.39
C ALA A 710 26.15 -16.85 8.61
N LEU A 711 25.68 -15.73 9.17
CA LEU A 711 24.70 -15.72 10.25
C LEU A 711 23.40 -16.41 9.83
N GLY A 712 22.86 -16.08 8.66
CA GLY A 712 21.66 -16.72 8.13
C GLY A 712 21.82 -18.23 7.91
N CYS A 713 22.99 -18.68 7.46
CA CYS A 713 23.26 -20.11 7.23
C CYS A 713 23.28 -20.93 8.53
N VAL A 714 23.45 -20.28 9.69
CA VAL A 714 23.40 -20.92 11.01
C VAL A 714 22.04 -20.69 11.66
N ILE A 715 21.58 -19.45 11.74
CA ILE A 715 20.35 -19.03 12.43
C ILE A 715 19.12 -19.65 11.74
N ASN A 716 19.00 -19.59 10.42
CA ASN A 716 17.78 -20.02 9.74
C ASN A 716 17.52 -21.52 9.87
N PRO A 717 18.52 -22.42 9.69
CA PRO A 717 18.33 -23.83 9.99
C PRO A 717 17.94 -24.10 11.45
N LEU A 718 18.54 -23.39 12.42
CA LEU A 718 18.18 -23.55 13.84
C LEU A 718 16.73 -23.12 14.12
N LEU A 719 16.31 -21.99 13.56
CA LEU A 719 14.91 -21.53 13.66
C LEU A 719 13.95 -22.51 12.98
N PHE A 720 14.31 -23.03 11.81
CA PHE A 720 13.51 -24.00 11.08
C PHE A 720 13.32 -25.29 11.87
N ILE A 721 14.38 -25.82 12.50
CA ILE A 721 14.29 -26.97 13.39
C ILE A 721 13.40 -26.65 14.60
N GLY A 722 13.52 -25.44 15.16
CA GLY A 722 12.63 -24.96 16.22
C GLY A 722 11.16 -24.98 15.81
N PHE A 723 10.82 -24.54 14.59
CA PHE A 723 9.46 -24.61 14.07
C PHE A 723 8.98 -26.05 13.84
N GLN A 724 9.88 -26.95 13.44
CA GLN A 724 9.55 -28.38 13.31
C GLN A 724 9.27 -29.03 14.67
N THR A 725 10.08 -28.73 15.70
CA THR A 725 9.88 -29.30 17.05
C THR A 725 8.66 -28.71 17.75
N MET A 726 8.42 -27.40 17.62
CA MET A 726 7.23 -26.73 18.18
C MET A 726 5.91 -27.21 17.55
N GLY A 727 5.93 -27.76 16.33
CA GLY A 727 4.76 -28.43 15.75
C GLY A 727 4.45 -29.80 16.35
N GLY A 728 5.45 -30.47 16.92
CA GLY A 728 5.48 -31.92 17.21
C GLY A 728 4.64 -32.46 18.37
N GLY A 729 3.55 -31.81 18.78
CA GLY A 729 2.61 -32.39 19.76
C GLY A 729 1.60 -33.34 19.12
N HIS A 730 1.00 -32.94 17.98
CA HIS A 730 -0.01 -33.71 17.23
C HIS A 730 -0.10 -33.35 15.73
N HIS A 731 0.53 -32.26 15.26
CA HIS A 731 0.43 -31.78 13.88
C HIS A 731 1.80 -31.50 13.27
N HIS A 732 2.13 -32.14 12.15
CA HIS A 732 3.44 -31.93 11.52
C HIS A 732 3.48 -30.63 10.71
N LEU A 733 4.67 -30.04 10.55
CA LEU A 733 4.87 -28.88 9.67
C LEU A 733 4.40 -29.21 8.25
N GLY A 734 3.55 -28.35 7.69
CA GLY A 734 2.96 -28.54 6.36
C GLY A 734 1.67 -29.38 6.33
N GLU A 735 1.16 -29.83 7.48
CA GLU A 735 -0.12 -30.53 7.57
C GLU A 735 -1.30 -29.53 7.54
N PRO A 736 -2.37 -29.80 6.76
CA PRO A 736 -3.56 -28.95 6.73
C PRO A 736 -4.17 -28.82 8.13
N GLY A 737 -4.48 -27.60 8.56
CA GLY A 737 -5.01 -27.32 9.90
C GLY A 737 -3.97 -27.26 11.03
N SER A 738 -2.69 -27.51 10.73
CA SER A 738 -1.60 -27.26 11.68
C SER A 738 -1.39 -25.76 11.93
N PRO A 739 -0.73 -25.36 13.04
CA PRO A 739 -0.34 -23.96 13.26
C PRO A 739 0.64 -23.41 12.21
N TYR A 740 1.24 -24.27 11.39
CA TYR A 740 2.24 -23.97 10.36
C TYR A 740 1.91 -24.75 9.07
N PRO A 741 0.82 -24.38 8.36
CA PRO A 741 0.35 -25.12 7.18
C PRO A 741 1.32 -25.07 5.99
N ALA A 742 2.29 -24.15 5.97
CA ALA A 742 3.31 -24.00 4.94
C ALA A 742 2.74 -23.99 3.50
N PRO A 743 1.83 -23.04 3.16
CA PRO A 743 1.11 -23.05 1.88
C PRO A 743 2.03 -22.97 0.66
N MET A 744 3.15 -22.24 0.77
CA MET A 744 4.14 -22.16 -0.29
C MET A 744 4.86 -23.49 -0.52
N ALA A 745 5.09 -24.26 0.54
CA ALA A 745 5.66 -25.60 0.41
C ALA A 745 4.72 -26.55 -0.35
N MET A 746 3.42 -26.49 -0.04
CA MET A 746 2.40 -27.26 -0.76
C MET A 746 2.35 -26.88 -2.24
N ALA A 747 2.41 -25.58 -2.56
CA ALA A 747 2.44 -25.11 -3.95
C ALA A 747 3.70 -25.59 -4.71
N TYR A 748 4.88 -25.49 -4.10
CA TYR A 748 6.13 -25.97 -4.69
C TYR A 748 6.11 -27.49 -4.88
N ARG A 749 5.57 -28.24 -3.92
CA ARG A 749 5.41 -29.69 -4.03
C ARG A 749 4.45 -30.08 -5.13
N GLY A 750 3.31 -29.39 -5.27
CA GLY A 750 2.36 -29.61 -6.35
C GLY A 750 3.01 -29.42 -7.73
N ILE A 751 3.82 -28.37 -7.90
CA ILE A 751 4.57 -28.13 -9.15
C ILE A 751 5.57 -29.27 -9.40
N ALA A 752 6.29 -29.71 -8.37
CA ALA A 752 7.27 -30.77 -8.48
C ALA A 752 6.65 -32.13 -8.85
N ASN A 753 5.54 -32.53 -8.22
CA ASN A 753 4.84 -33.77 -8.55
C ASN A 753 4.39 -33.79 -10.02
N ILE A 754 3.89 -32.66 -10.53
CA ILE A 754 3.41 -32.59 -11.92
C ILE A 754 4.58 -32.55 -12.91
N SER A 755 5.69 -31.90 -12.56
CA SER A 755 6.87 -31.85 -13.42
C SER A 755 7.39 -33.24 -13.79
N VAL A 756 7.32 -34.16 -12.84
CA VAL A 756 7.77 -35.53 -12.96
C VAL A 756 6.96 -36.33 -14.00
N GLU A 757 5.68 -36.03 -14.14
CA GLU A 757 4.79 -36.64 -15.14
C GLU A 757 5.04 -36.11 -16.57
N GLY A 758 5.82 -35.02 -16.68
CA GLY A 758 6.31 -34.45 -17.93
C GLY A 758 5.33 -33.51 -18.64
N ILE A 759 5.78 -32.96 -19.78
CA ILE A 759 5.09 -31.94 -20.57
C ILE A 759 3.71 -32.40 -21.09
N ARG A 760 3.49 -33.71 -21.19
CA ARG A 760 2.23 -34.30 -21.70
C ARG A 760 1.04 -34.11 -20.75
N THR A 761 1.28 -33.73 -19.49
CA THR A 761 0.22 -33.46 -18.52
C THR A 761 -0.27 -32.02 -18.53
N LEU A 762 0.41 -31.13 -19.26
CA LEU A 762 -0.07 -29.78 -19.47
C LEU A 762 -1.34 -29.80 -20.33
N PRO A 763 -2.28 -28.90 -20.05
CA PRO A 763 -3.54 -28.85 -20.78
C PRO A 763 -3.33 -28.47 -22.26
N LYS A 764 -4.32 -28.81 -23.10
CA LYS A 764 -4.18 -28.73 -24.57
C LYS A 764 -3.82 -27.31 -25.01
N HIS A 765 -2.94 -27.17 -26.00
CA HIS A 765 -2.50 -25.88 -26.54
C HIS A 765 -1.70 -24.97 -25.59
N ALA A 766 -1.38 -25.39 -24.35
CA ALA A 766 -0.61 -24.56 -23.42
C ALA A 766 0.74 -24.08 -24.00
N ILE A 767 1.50 -24.97 -24.64
CA ILE A 767 2.78 -24.63 -25.29
C ILE A 767 2.58 -23.75 -26.53
N MET A 768 1.52 -24.00 -27.30
CA MET A 768 1.19 -23.20 -28.48
C MET A 768 0.92 -21.75 -28.11
N LEU A 769 0.32 -21.49 -26.94
CA LEU A 769 0.10 -20.14 -26.41
C LEU A 769 1.36 -19.47 -25.85
N CYS A 770 2.41 -20.23 -25.53
CA CYS A 770 3.69 -19.69 -25.08
C CYS A 770 4.44 -18.97 -26.21
N VAL A 771 4.40 -19.52 -27.43
CA VAL A 771 5.08 -18.95 -28.61
C VAL A 771 4.63 -17.50 -28.91
N PRO A 772 3.33 -17.17 -29.05
CA PRO A 772 2.92 -15.79 -29.30
C PRO A 772 3.23 -14.87 -28.11
N CYS A 773 3.21 -15.37 -26.86
CA CYS A 773 3.61 -14.57 -25.70
C CYS A 773 5.10 -14.23 -25.72
N PHE A 774 5.95 -15.20 -26.08
CA PHE A 774 7.39 -15.00 -26.26
C PHE A 774 7.68 -14.01 -27.38
N CYS A 775 7.02 -14.16 -28.53
CA CYS A 775 7.18 -13.22 -29.65
C CYS A 775 6.68 -11.81 -29.30
N ALA A 776 5.54 -11.70 -28.59
CA ALA A 776 5.01 -10.40 -28.16
C ALA A 776 5.96 -9.69 -27.20
N ALA A 777 6.54 -10.41 -26.24
CA ALA A 777 7.57 -9.88 -25.34
C ALA A 777 8.76 -9.31 -26.14
N LEU A 778 9.37 -10.13 -27.00
CA LEU A 778 10.49 -9.70 -27.86
C LEU A 778 10.14 -8.48 -28.73
N CYS A 779 8.96 -8.48 -29.36
CA CYS A 779 8.52 -7.36 -30.20
C CYS A 779 8.37 -6.06 -29.40
N LEU A 780 7.81 -6.13 -28.18
CA LEU A 780 7.66 -4.97 -27.31
C LEU A 780 9.00 -4.41 -26.84
N ASP A 781 9.96 -5.27 -26.52
CA ASP A 781 11.31 -4.85 -26.10
C ASP A 781 12.12 -4.24 -27.26
N VAL A 782 12.03 -4.83 -28.45
CA VAL A 782 12.58 -4.27 -29.69
C VAL A 782 11.95 -2.90 -29.96
N LEU A 783 10.62 -2.81 -29.90
CA LEU A 783 9.90 -1.56 -30.13
C LEU A 783 10.31 -0.48 -29.12
N THR A 784 10.44 -0.84 -27.84
CA THR A 784 10.89 0.07 -26.78
C THR A 784 12.30 0.57 -27.03
N SER A 785 13.20 -0.31 -27.47
CA SER A 785 14.59 0.04 -27.75
C SER A 785 14.73 0.90 -29.01
N VAL A 786 13.96 0.62 -30.06
CA VAL A 786 13.92 1.43 -31.29
C VAL A 786 13.30 2.80 -31.02
N ALA A 787 12.21 2.86 -30.25
CA ALA A 787 11.57 4.11 -29.85
C ALA A 787 12.51 4.98 -29.00
N ALA A 788 13.31 4.36 -28.12
CA ALA A 788 14.31 5.07 -27.34
C ALA A 788 15.47 5.58 -28.21
N ALA A 789 16.00 4.74 -29.11
CA ALA A 789 17.10 5.11 -30.01
C ALA A 789 16.72 6.25 -30.97
N ASN A 790 15.51 6.20 -31.52
CA ASN A 790 14.99 7.19 -32.47
C ASN A 790 14.25 8.36 -31.78
N ASN A 791 14.26 8.42 -30.44
CA ASN A 791 13.59 9.45 -29.63
C ASN A 791 12.10 9.67 -29.99
N TRP A 792 11.36 8.60 -30.27
CA TRP A 792 9.93 8.69 -30.56
C TRP A 792 9.14 9.22 -29.36
N ARG A 793 8.09 10.00 -29.63
CA ARG A 793 7.20 10.58 -28.59
C ARG A 793 6.54 9.52 -27.71
N ILE A 794 6.32 8.32 -28.25
CA ILE A 794 5.70 7.17 -27.58
C ILE A 794 6.62 6.48 -26.54
N LYS A 795 7.91 6.83 -26.44
CA LYS A 795 8.85 6.16 -25.53
C LYS A 795 8.42 6.17 -24.05
N GLY A 796 7.68 7.18 -23.63
CA GLY A 796 7.18 7.31 -22.25
C GLY A 796 5.90 6.53 -21.94
N TYR A 797 5.28 5.91 -22.95
CA TYR A 797 4.03 5.16 -22.85
C TYR A 797 4.20 3.66 -23.14
N LEU A 798 5.35 3.26 -23.67
CA LEU A 798 5.63 1.86 -23.95
C LEU A 798 5.77 1.07 -22.63
N PRO A 799 5.06 -0.06 -22.49
CA PRO A 799 5.11 -0.83 -21.26
C PRO A 799 6.45 -1.55 -21.14
N ASN A 800 6.91 -1.69 -19.90
CA ASN A 800 8.02 -2.57 -19.58
C ASN A 800 7.50 -4.01 -19.52
N VAL A 801 8.02 -4.88 -20.40
CA VAL A 801 7.57 -6.28 -20.53
C VAL A 801 7.74 -7.06 -19.23
N MET A 802 8.84 -6.83 -18.51
CA MET A 802 9.09 -7.49 -17.23
C MET A 802 8.08 -7.10 -16.16
N ALA A 803 7.81 -5.80 -16.01
CA ALA A 803 6.77 -5.32 -15.11
C ALA A 803 5.39 -5.88 -15.49
N MET A 804 5.06 -5.93 -16.79
CA MET A 804 3.81 -6.48 -17.30
C MET A 804 3.65 -7.99 -17.04
N THR A 805 4.75 -8.72 -16.87
CA THR A 805 4.71 -10.18 -16.69
C THR A 805 4.46 -10.60 -15.23
N ILE A 806 4.85 -9.79 -14.24
CA ILE A 806 4.71 -10.12 -12.81
C ILE A 806 3.25 -10.51 -12.41
N PRO A 807 2.20 -9.80 -12.86
CA PRO A 807 0.81 -10.15 -12.53
C PRO A 807 0.34 -11.49 -13.10
N PHE A 808 1.01 -12.05 -14.12
CA PHE A 808 0.69 -13.39 -14.64
C PHE A 808 0.95 -14.48 -13.59
N PHE A 809 1.86 -14.22 -12.64
CA PHE A 809 2.24 -15.17 -11.59
C PHE A 809 1.52 -14.93 -10.26
N ILE A 810 1.37 -13.66 -9.87
CA ILE A 810 0.90 -13.28 -8.53
C ILE A 810 -0.58 -12.87 -8.55
N GLY A 811 -1.09 -12.39 -9.69
CA GLY A 811 -2.42 -11.82 -9.83
C GLY A 811 -2.42 -10.29 -9.76
N PRO A 812 -3.62 -9.66 -9.81
CA PRO A 812 -3.75 -8.22 -10.02
C PRO A 812 -3.89 -7.38 -8.73
N ALA A 813 -4.14 -7.99 -7.56
CA ALA A 813 -4.52 -7.28 -6.33
C ALA A 813 -3.58 -6.12 -5.98
N PHE A 814 -2.27 -6.39 -5.90
CA PHE A 814 -1.26 -5.40 -5.52
C PHE A 814 -1.03 -4.29 -6.56
N THR A 815 -1.42 -4.49 -7.82
CA THR A 815 -1.14 -3.53 -8.90
C THR A 815 -1.95 -2.24 -8.74
N ILE A 816 -3.17 -2.36 -8.18
CA ILE A 816 -4.04 -1.21 -7.92
C ILE A 816 -3.41 -0.34 -6.83
N ASP A 817 -2.92 -0.94 -5.74
CA ASP A 817 -2.27 -0.20 -4.65
C ASP A 817 -1.05 0.60 -5.15
N MET A 818 -0.20 -0.03 -5.98
CA MET A 818 0.97 0.63 -6.55
C MET A 818 0.58 1.77 -7.50
N CYS A 819 -0.49 1.62 -8.28
CA CYS A 819 -1.01 2.68 -9.14
C CYS A 819 -1.56 3.86 -8.33
N VAL A 820 -2.22 3.60 -7.19
CA VAL A 820 -2.65 4.64 -6.26
C VAL A 820 -1.44 5.41 -5.72
N GLY A 821 -0.34 4.73 -5.39
CA GLY A 821 0.91 5.40 -4.99
C GLY A 821 1.45 6.36 -6.05
N SER A 822 1.48 5.94 -7.32
CA SER A 822 1.88 6.81 -8.43
C SER A 822 0.91 7.97 -8.67
N LEU A 823 -0.40 7.74 -8.51
CA LEU A 823 -1.41 8.79 -8.58
C LEU A 823 -1.21 9.85 -7.49
N ILE A 824 -0.89 9.43 -6.26
CA ILE A 824 -0.57 10.34 -5.15
C ILE A 824 0.62 11.23 -5.52
N VAL A 825 1.72 10.66 -6.02
CA VAL A 825 2.89 11.45 -6.44
C VAL A 825 2.56 12.38 -7.59
N PHE A 826 1.77 11.92 -8.56
CA PHE A 826 1.37 12.74 -9.70
C PHE A 826 0.55 13.96 -9.27
N LEU A 827 -0.43 13.77 -8.38
CA LEU A 827 -1.22 14.86 -7.81
C LEU A 827 -0.38 15.76 -6.91
N TRP A 828 0.54 15.20 -6.11
CA TRP A 828 1.44 15.97 -5.27
C TRP A 828 2.38 16.84 -6.11
N ARG A 829 2.97 16.31 -7.19
CA ARG A 829 3.81 17.12 -8.11
C ARG A 829 3.05 18.24 -8.81
N ARG A 830 1.74 18.08 -9.01
CA ARG A 830 0.88 19.15 -9.54
C ARG A 830 0.61 20.25 -8.52
N ALA A 831 0.55 19.91 -7.23
CA ALA A 831 0.35 20.87 -6.15
C ALA A 831 1.65 21.57 -5.74
N ASP A 832 2.69 20.80 -5.44
CA ASP A 832 4.02 21.30 -5.07
C ASP A 832 5.11 20.34 -5.59
N ARG A 833 5.83 20.79 -6.61
CA ARG A 833 6.88 20.02 -7.26
C ARG A 833 8.15 19.91 -6.41
N GLN A 834 8.49 20.94 -5.62
CA GLN A 834 9.69 20.93 -4.79
C GLN A 834 9.50 19.99 -3.59
N ALA A 835 8.38 20.11 -2.87
CA ALA A 835 8.07 19.23 -1.75
C ALA A 835 7.92 17.77 -2.18
N ALA A 836 7.25 17.50 -3.30
CA ALA A 836 7.10 16.14 -3.82
C ALA A 836 8.47 15.50 -4.13
N ASN A 837 9.41 16.24 -4.72
CA ASN A 837 10.72 15.70 -5.07
C ASN A 837 11.58 15.39 -3.83
N GLN A 838 11.44 16.16 -2.75
CA GLN A 838 12.22 15.98 -1.52
C GLN A 838 11.57 14.98 -0.55
N LEU A 839 10.24 14.98 -0.42
CA LEU A 839 9.53 14.24 0.63
C LEU A 839 8.85 12.95 0.17
N SER A 840 8.62 12.74 -1.13
CA SER A 840 7.91 11.54 -1.62
C SER A 840 8.59 10.24 -1.19
N VAL A 841 9.91 10.15 -1.38
CA VAL A 841 10.71 8.96 -0.99
C VAL A 841 10.69 8.77 0.53
N VAL A 842 10.73 9.86 1.30
CA VAL A 842 10.70 9.84 2.77
C VAL A 842 9.35 9.34 3.29
N VAL A 843 8.25 9.86 2.74
CA VAL A 843 6.89 9.45 3.10
C VAL A 843 6.65 8.00 2.69
N ALA A 844 7.07 7.59 1.49
CA ALA A 844 6.98 6.20 1.05
C ALA A 844 7.74 5.24 1.98
N SER A 845 8.98 5.60 2.33
CA SER A 845 9.80 4.81 3.27
C SER A 845 9.10 4.68 4.63
N GLY A 846 8.46 5.75 5.11
CA GLY A 846 7.69 5.72 6.34
C GLY A 846 6.42 4.85 6.25
N LEU A 847 5.71 4.86 5.12
CA LEU A 847 4.56 3.99 4.88
C LEU A 847 4.94 2.50 4.87
N ILE A 848 6.02 2.15 4.18
CA ILE A 848 6.56 0.79 4.15
C ILE A 848 7.04 0.37 5.52
N CYS A 849 7.79 1.25 6.20
CA CYS A 849 8.40 0.93 7.48
C CYS A 849 7.37 0.76 8.60
N GLY A 850 6.32 1.58 8.68
CA GLY A 850 5.34 1.48 9.76
C GLY A 850 4.41 0.28 9.61
N ASP A 851 4.01 -0.05 8.38
CA ASP A 851 3.28 -1.29 8.09
C ASP A 851 4.16 -2.53 8.36
N GLY A 852 5.42 -2.50 7.92
CA GLY A 852 6.43 -3.51 8.24
C GLY A 852 6.73 -3.64 9.73
N LEU A 853 6.70 -2.56 10.52
CA LEU A 853 6.88 -2.62 11.97
C LEU A 853 5.69 -3.26 12.70
N TRP A 854 4.46 -3.13 12.18
CA TRP A 854 3.28 -3.78 12.77
C TRP A 854 3.32 -5.32 12.64
N SER A 855 4.09 -5.82 11.68
CA SER A 855 4.32 -7.26 11.52
C SER A 855 4.95 -7.91 12.77
N LEU A 856 5.71 -7.15 13.58
CA LEU A 856 6.31 -7.59 14.85
C LEU A 856 5.25 -7.88 15.92
N PRO A 857 4.45 -6.89 16.40
CA PRO A 857 3.38 -7.13 17.37
C PRO A 857 2.35 -8.16 16.90
N SER A 858 1.92 -8.10 15.63
CA SER A 858 0.92 -9.04 15.11
C SER A 858 1.42 -10.50 15.12
N SER A 859 2.70 -10.73 14.79
CA SER A 859 3.32 -12.06 14.91
C SER A 859 3.38 -12.55 16.36
N LEU A 860 3.71 -11.67 17.30
CA LEU A 860 3.73 -11.96 18.74
C LEU A 860 2.32 -12.29 19.27
N LEU A 861 1.32 -11.48 18.92
CA LEU A 861 -0.08 -11.73 19.30
C LEU A 861 -0.57 -13.09 18.74
N ALA A 862 -0.23 -13.40 17.50
CA ALA A 862 -0.54 -14.69 16.89
C ALA A 862 0.19 -15.86 17.59
N MET A 863 1.39 -15.65 18.13
CA MET A 863 2.08 -16.67 18.96
C MET A 863 1.33 -16.93 20.26
N PHE A 864 0.80 -15.90 20.91
CA PHE A 864 -0.03 -16.02 22.10
C PHE A 864 -1.48 -16.49 21.79
N LYS A 865 -1.74 -16.94 20.55
CA LYS A 865 -3.06 -17.37 20.07
C LYS A 865 -4.16 -16.30 20.24
N VAL A 866 -3.78 -15.02 20.27
CA VAL A 866 -4.73 -13.91 20.31
C VAL A 866 -5.32 -13.75 18.91
N GLN A 867 -6.62 -13.99 18.79
CA GLN A 867 -7.34 -13.79 17.54
C GLN A 867 -7.85 -12.34 17.43
N PRO A 868 -7.88 -11.77 16.23
CA PRO A 868 -8.50 -10.47 16.03
C PRO A 868 -10.01 -10.54 16.31
N PRO A 869 -10.60 -9.50 16.93
CA PRO A 869 -11.95 -9.58 17.48
C PRO A 869 -13.08 -9.49 16.43
N ILE A 870 -12.83 -8.90 15.26
CA ILE A 870 -13.87 -8.63 14.26
C ILE A 870 -13.51 -9.32 12.96
N CYS A 871 -14.44 -10.02 12.33
CA CYS A 871 -14.34 -10.44 10.93
C CYS A 871 -15.23 -9.54 10.07
N MET A 872 -14.64 -8.72 9.20
CA MET A 872 -15.38 -7.98 8.16
C MET A 872 -15.38 -8.77 6.85
N LYS A 873 -16.55 -9.16 6.34
CA LYS A 873 -16.68 -9.91 5.08
C LYS A 873 -17.74 -9.27 4.18
N PHE A 874 -17.50 -9.32 2.88
CA PHE A 874 -18.41 -8.79 1.87
C PHE A 874 -19.10 -9.94 1.15
N LEU A 875 -20.43 -9.98 1.24
CA LEU A 875 -21.27 -11.04 0.71
C LEU A 875 -22.16 -10.49 -0.42
N SER A 876 -22.58 -11.36 -1.34
CA SER A 876 -23.63 -11.01 -2.29
C SER A 876 -24.98 -10.87 -1.58
N ALA A 877 -25.94 -10.16 -2.20
CA ALA A 877 -27.29 -10.04 -1.68
C ALA A 877 -27.93 -11.41 -1.39
N PHE A 878 -27.76 -12.38 -2.30
CA PHE A 878 -28.24 -13.75 -2.09
C PHE A 878 -27.60 -14.45 -0.89
N GLN A 879 -26.28 -14.34 -0.72
CA GLN A 879 -25.58 -14.92 0.43
C GLN A 879 -25.97 -14.23 1.74
N HIS A 880 -26.22 -12.92 1.68
CA HIS A 880 -26.71 -12.16 2.82
C HIS A 880 -28.11 -12.62 3.24
N ASP A 881 -29.03 -12.80 2.29
CA ASP A 881 -30.37 -13.30 2.56
C ASP A 881 -30.35 -14.71 3.16
N GLN A 882 -29.52 -15.62 2.62
CA GLN A 882 -29.34 -16.95 3.22
C GLN A 882 -28.75 -16.90 4.63
N MET A 883 -27.75 -16.03 4.84
CA MET A 883 -27.18 -15.84 6.18
C MET A 883 -28.23 -15.27 7.13
N GLN A 884 -29.03 -14.29 6.72
CA GLN A 884 -30.10 -13.74 7.55
C GLN A 884 -31.14 -14.81 7.91
N GLN A 885 -31.54 -15.63 6.95
CA GLN A 885 -32.53 -16.70 7.17
C GLN A 885 -32.03 -17.80 8.10
N HIS A 886 -30.73 -18.08 8.16
CA HIS A 886 -30.18 -19.22 8.93
C HIS A 886 -29.47 -18.82 10.23
N PHE A 887 -28.87 -17.62 10.31
CA PHE A 887 -28.07 -17.19 11.46
C PHE A 887 -28.81 -16.27 12.43
N VAL A 888 -29.66 -15.36 11.93
CA VAL A 888 -30.36 -14.39 12.78
C VAL A 888 -31.35 -15.06 13.74
N PRO A 889 -32.13 -16.09 13.33
CA PRO A 889 -33.04 -16.78 14.25
C PRO A 889 -32.32 -17.43 15.45
N TYR A 890 -31.09 -17.91 15.26
CA TYR A 890 -30.27 -18.53 16.30
C TYR A 890 -29.70 -17.52 17.31
N LEU A 891 -29.52 -16.25 16.93
CA LEU A 891 -29.05 -15.18 17.81
C LEU A 891 -30.20 -14.52 18.59
N THR A 892 -31.43 -14.59 18.07
CA THR A 892 -32.65 -14.06 18.70
C THR A 892 -33.43 -15.09 19.50
N ALA A 893 -33.04 -16.36 19.44
CA ALA A 893 -33.59 -17.38 20.32
C ALA A 893 -33.10 -17.10 21.76
N PRO A 894 -33.99 -17.05 22.76
CA PRO A 894 -33.54 -16.94 24.15
C PRO A 894 -32.69 -18.17 24.48
N GLN A 895 -31.47 -17.93 24.99
CA GLN A 895 -30.66 -18.98 25.62
C GLN A 895 -31.29 -19.44 26.94
#